data_AF-A1D0Z6-F1
#
_entry.id   AF-A1D0Z6-F1
#
_cell.length_a   1.000
_cell.length_b   1.000
_cell.length_c   1.000
_cell.angle_alpha   90.00
_cell.angle_beta   90.00
_cell.angle_gamma   90.00
#
_symmetry.space_group_name_H-M   'P 1'
#
loop_
_entity.id
_entity.type
_entity.pdbx_description
1 polymer ?
#
loop_
_entity_poly.entity_id
_entity_poly.type
_entity_poly.pdbx_seq_one_letter_code
_entity_poly.pdbx_strand_id
1 'polypeptide(L)'
;MSLGSIKAAVVNGISEATACLVNFNLDFSLIKIEAPEEFSPVGAALSSLRRESAESGLVHTTARKLGALFDPLLPDTPQLIKAYGSRASEIVTKSEAGNKHTNYGVFESQVGVDATSIWASATSGAGAIKVHLLACILARMWEPGEATAIWDEIVNVQKQDVMNRYNEGGRVDMVSWVVAKQQISRKELRDWDASARAWLCAADKIKAAQQNQFLLAIDRFDLRVASRSRAYDSVIEVWKETLVGVELLVNGSSQELRSVNLLLGLSALHLYPDLNVLTKRDPLVRQNDDLVPGILTIGLSRNSTNGDAGIRWSLPLAHLRYYGDPVYRTRLARVEGSRLTLAQFRQFILGCVIGGWNVDARQTQVALQWIIDLDQQLNAAIMEHFKKISLIDLHKSWLSILAEAAQDYLYSDDLDRKVYARLLNLGRRKAGLLGKPDRPFFALGEPDIFVELPTHVEERILCLRNIAQTTPFEAGDLLIRYRPAPAADYEYTTAIPRPKRQFQNMEADIEPLGHTRWLNINPQSCDQRQIKRAAHGHYYYSPDNGGSRASGREKIRPLDCELIRTFRVAGETTIHWDTPGAAGRLNTFKYWIGDEDEVALFCAQDTISPPQLRSVPLSELTRFFETAKPMALDLLFAFDKALQRMGDSYLASLRAVASMMDLYKMLPGATIDIKVIDSHLPSTRWVESLTLAESGRPHQSKPNIIEFEPESSEPETETETEREPAKEGLAANRFYSAIRRSNDQYHSQHSQADPSDIPEQASDLFEAQMDMINLANNAPGIMEDEFDPTDDLSRDKPKRTIHASQFSLHFGRLLAPFTMTRSEAFACIILLESGRYDVPPQNLTAVMAISSNDSLFIAAPMLCSPADSPPAHEIHHVTGNIGQGGMALLIPPAEPRVRKSTNESWHVCNHDPWDGKYTDHFGGTSLHLSYTGYHIPLDVGTRGEQDWEIYLLESVVSVHEQGEWVADLDILKALQSPLLLRIPPGQEQVSPEDEKKGVCSSHTSLLGQEPVSRVGPIELVAIQNWAEYLLRPDLPSIVVASSNWQAQLAAAAITIAQGNAAYIVNQDACCYCVCEAVRKAQKPGSVVCIS
;
A
#
# COMPACT_ATOMS: atom_id res chain seq x y z
N MET A 1 30.85 -37.66 -39.10
CA MET A 1 29.87 -38.55 -39.79
C MET A 1 28.69 -37.70 -40.24
N SER A 2 28.12 -38.00 -41.41
CA SER A 2 27.28 -37.08 -42.19
C SER A 2 25.94 -36.75 -41.50
N LEU A 3 25.76 -35.47 -41.16
CA LEU A 3 24.49 -34.86 -40.73
C LEU A 3 23.33 -35.09 -41.73
N GLY A 4 23.64 -35.45 -42.98
CA GLY A 4 22.65 -35.73 -44.01
C GLY A 4 21.83 -37.00 -43.79
N SER A 5 22.37 -38.02 -43.10
CA SER A 5 21.64 -39.29 -42.92
C SER A 5 20.57 -39.22 -41.83
N ILE A 6 20.70 -38.31 -40.85
CA ILE A 6 19.71 -38.11 -39.78
C ILE A 6 18.51 -37.32 -40.31
N LYS A 7 18.74 -36.29 -41.16
CA LYS A 7 17.65 -35.53 -41.79
C LYS A 7 16.86 -36.36 -42.80
N ALA A 8 17.53 -37.25 -43.55
CA ALA A 8 16.87 -38.10 -44.55
C ALA A 8 16.05 -39.26 -43.92
N ALA A 9 16.45 -39.78 -42.75
CA ALA A 9 15.74 -40.87 -42.07
C ALA A 9 14.47 -40.39 -41.32
N VAL A 10 14.40 -39.12 -40.92
CA VAL A 10 13.18 -38.54 -40.30
C VAL A 10 12.08 -38.29 -41.36
N VAL A 11 12.46 -38.14 -42.63
CA VAL A 11 11.50 -37.91 -43.74
C VAL A 11 11.03 -39.22 -44.38
N ASN A 12 11.78 -40.33 -44.25
CA ASN A 12 11.45 -41.63 -44.85
C ASN A 12 11.55 -42.79 -43.84
N GLY A 13 10.43 -43.20 -43.24
CA GLY A 13 10.25 -44.57 -42.72
C GLY A 13 10.80 -44.86 -41.31
N ILE A 14 9.87 -44.99 -40.36
CA ILE A 14 10.03 -45.07 -38.89
C ILE A 14 10.76 -46.33 -38.35
N SER A 15 11.23 -47.28 -39.17
CA SER A 15 11.73 -48.57 -38.62
C SER A 15 13.24 -48.62 -38.30
N GLU A 16 14.12 -48.05 -39.12
CA GLU A 16 15.58 -48.16 -38.92
C GLU A 16 16.17 -47.06 -38.02
N ALA A 17 15.59 -45.85 -38.02
CA ALA A 17 16.01 -44.77 -37.10
C ALA A 17 15.76 -45.14 -35.63
N THR A 18 14.68 -45.88 -35.37
CA THR A 18 14.22 -46.25 -34.03
C THR A 18 15.14 -47.26 -33.35
N ALA A 19 15.80 -48.15 -34.10
CA ALA A 19 16.78 -49.10 -33.55
C ALA A 19 18.11 -48.43 -33.16
N CYS A 20 18.51 -47.36 -33.85
CA CYS A 20 19.70 -46.59 -33.50
C CYS A 20 19.44 -45.65 -32.29
N LEU A 21 18.20 -45.15 -32.14
CA LEU A 21 17.79 -44.25 -31.05
C LEU A 21 17.77 -44.91 -29.65
N VAL A 22 17.63 -46.24 -29.57
CA VAL A 22 17.58 -46.98 -28.29
C VAL A 22 18.94 -47.04 -27.56
N ASN A 23 20.06 -46.85 -28.27
CA ASN A 23 21.41 -46.86 -27.69
C ASN A 23 21.99 -45.47 -27.39
N PHE A 24 21.30 -44.38 -27.76
CA PHE A 24 21.74 -43.02 -27.50
C PHE A 24 20.83 -42.35 -26.47
N ASN A 25 21.42 -41.69 -25.47
CA ASN A 25 20.72 -40.72 -24.65
C ASN A 25 20.19 -39.63 -25.58
N LEU A 26 18.91 -39.71 -25.95
CA LEU A 26 18.21 -38.72 -26.76
C LEU A 26 18.33 -37.35 -26.08
N ASP A 27 19.17 -36.49 -26.66
CA ASP A 27 19.34 -35.12 -26.20
C ASP A 27 18.21 -34.26 -26.79
N PHE A 28 17.18 -34.03 -25.97
CA PHE A 28 16.01 -33.25 -26.35
C PHE A 28 16.33 -31.77 -26.60
N SER A 29 17.52 -31.27 -26.22
CA SER A 29 17.94 -29.91 -26.53
C SER A 29 18.19 -29.67 -28.02
N LEU A 30 18.54 -30.73 -28.78
CA LEU A 30 18.95 -30.64 -30.18
C LEU A 30 17.77 -30.76 -31.16
N ILE A 31 16.58 -31.15 -30.70
CA ILE A 31 15.40 -31.34 -31.54
C ILE A 31 14.54 -30.07 -31.45
N LYS A 32 14.53 -29.28 -32.54
CA LYS A 32 13.67 -28.12 -32.70
C LYS A 32 12.62 -28.39 -33.77
N ILE A 33 11.37 -28.12 -33.43
CA ILE A 33 10.24 -28.14 -34.37
C ILE A 33 9.95 -26.68 -34.75
N GLU A 34 9.58 -26.45 -36.01
CA GLU A 34 9.13 -25.14 -36.46
C GLU A 34 7.81 -24.78 -35.74
N ALA A 35 7.79 -23.62 -35.08
CA ALA A 35 6.61 -23.16 -34.36
C ALA A 35 5.47 -22.82 -35.34
N PRO A 36 4.19 -23.11 -35.00
CA PRO A 36 3.06 -22.70 -35.83
C PRO A 36 3.03 -21.18 -36.01
N GLU A 37 2.59 -20.72 -37.19
CA GLU A 37 2.60 -19.29 -37.56
C GLU A 37 1.85 -18.41 -36.55
N GLU A 38 0.77 -18.94 -35.96
CA GLU A 38 -0.05 -18.22 -34.99
C GLU A 38 0.69 -17.85 -33.70
N PHE A 39 1.82 -18.49 -33.39
CA PHE A 39 2.66 -18.19 -32.22
C PHE A 39 3.85 -17.29 -32.55
N SER A 40 4.08 -16.94 -33.82
CA SER A 40 5.24 -16.13 -34.24
C SER A 40 5.38 -14.80 -33.47
N PRO A 41 4.29 -14.02 -33.25
CA PRO A 41 4.35 -12.82 -32.40
C PRO A 41 4.80 -13.08 -30.96
N VAL A 42 4.45 -14.23 -30.38
CA VAL A 42 4.87 -14.61 -29.02
C VAL A 42 6.39 -14.74 -28.95
N GLY A 43 7.00 -15.44 -29.93
CA GLY A 43 8.46 -15.60 -29.99
C GLY A 43 9.21 -14.30 -30.26
N ALA A 44 8.59 -13.36 -30.98
CA ALA A 44 9.16 -12.04 -31.27
C ALA A 44 9.20 -11.12 -30.04
N ALA A 45 8.23 -11.27 -29.12
CA ALA A 45 8.09 -10.42 -27.94
C ALA A 45 8.94 -10.85 -26.74
N LEU A 46 9.50 -12.06 -26.76
CA LEU A 46 10.34 -12.54 -25.67
C LEU A 46 11.69 -11.81 -25.65
N SER A 47 12.18 -11.48 -24.45
CA SER A 47 13.56 -11.03 -24.26
C SER A 47 14.54 -12.08 -24.77
N SER A 48 15.75 -11.65 -25.17
CA SER A 48 16.79 -12.55 -25.68
C SER A 48 17.05 -13.74 -24.73
N LEU A 49 17.13 -13.46 -23.42
CA LEU A 49 17.32 -14.45 -22.37
C LEU A 49 16.17 -15.47 -22.32
N ARG A 50 14.92 -15.01 -22.33
CA ARG A 50 13.74 -15.89 -22.30
C ARG A 50 13.62 -16.72 -23.57
N ARG A 51 13.93 -16.12 -24.71
CA ARG A 51 13.91 -16.79 -26.01
C ARG A 51 14.95 -17.91 -26.06
N GLU A 52 16.18 -17.65 -25.62
CA GLU A 52 17.22 -18.67 -25.52
C GLU A 52 16.82 -19.81 -24.58
N SER A 53 16.23 -19.48 -23.42
CA SER A 53 15.70 -20.46 -22.47
C SER A 53 14.61 -21.35 -23.07
N ALA A 54 13.71 -20.76 -23.87
CA ALA A 54 12.61 -21.46 -24.53
C ALA A 54 13.02 -22.24 -25.79
N GLU A 55 14.12 -21.86 -26.47
CA GLU A 55 14.56 -22.52 -27.70
C GLU A 55 15.66 -23.56 -27.49
N SER A 56 16.47 -23.41 -26.43
CA SER A 56 17.63 -24.28 -26.16
C SER A 56 17.89 -24.55 -24.69
N GLY A 57 17.16 -23.91 -23.77
CA GLY A 57 17.34 -24.07 -22.33
C GLY A 57 16.58 -25.24 -21.71
N LEU A 58 16.56 -25.26 -20.37
CA LEU A 58 15.90 -26.31 -19.59
C LEU A 58 14.38 -26.35 -19.82
N VAL A 59 13.74 -25.19 -20.03
CA VAL A 59 12.30 -25.11 -20.29
C VAL A 59 11.94 -25.79 -21.61
N HIS A 60 12.76 -25.61 -22.67
CA HIS A 60 12.62 -26.35 -23.93
C HIS A 60 12.68 -27.87 -23.71
N THR A 61 13.71 -28.35 -23.00
CA THR A 61 13.85 -29.78 -22.74
C THR A 61 12.69 -30.34 -21.92
N THR A 62 12.17 -29.55 -20.97
CA THR A 62 11.01 -29.89 -20.14
C THR A 62 9.75 -30.00 -20.99
N ALA A 63 9.49 -29.04 -21.87
CA ALA A 63 8.38 -29.05 -22.82
C ALA A 63 8.40 -30.29 -23.72
N ARG A 64 9.58 -30.64 -24.27
CA ARG A 64 9.77 -31.85 -25.08
C ARG A 64 9.51 -33.13 -24.31
N LYS A 65 10.08 -33.27 -23.10
CA LYS A 65 9.89 -34.45 -22.25
C LYS A 65 8.42 -34.60 -21.89
N LEU A 66 7.78 -33.57 -21.35
CA LEU A 66 6.37 -33.63 -20.97
C LEU A 66 5.46 -33.88 -22.16
N GLY A 67 5.70 -33.18 -23.29
CA GLY A 67 4.96 -33.37 -24.52
C GLY A 67 5.00 -34.83 -24.98
N ALA A 68 6.20 -35.40 -25.13
CA ALA A 68 6.36 -36.79 -25.56
C ALA A 68 5.81 -37.81 -24.55
N LEU A 69 5.83 -37.52 -23.25
CA LEU A 69 5.30 -38.42 -22.22
C LEU A 69 3.76 -38.54 -22.27
N PHE A 70 3.07 -37.44 -22.56
CA PHE A 70 1.61 -37.38 -22.52
C PHE A 70 0.93 -37.45 -23.89
N ASP A 71 1.60 -37.11 -24.99
CA ASP A 71 1.00 -37.03 -26.34
C ASP A 71 0.14 -38.24 -26.72
N PRO A 72 0.53 -39.51 -26.46
CA PRO A 72 -0.29 -40.68 -26.80
C PRO A 72 -1.64 -40.77 -26.08
N LEU A 73 -1.83 -40.01 -24.98
CA LEU A 73 -3.09 -39.97 -24.24
C LEU A 73 -4.05 -38.90 -24.75
N LEU A 74 -3.56 -37.92 -25.50
CA LEU A 74 -4.28 -36.67 -25.77
C LEU A 74 -5.09 -36.75 -27.07
N PRO A 75 -6.29 -36.12 -27.11
CA PRO A 75 -7.08 -36.05 -28.33
C PRO A 75 -6.42 -35.11 -29.36
N ASP A 76 -6.78 -35.26 -30.63
CA ASP A 76 -6.38 -34.34 -31.69
C ASP A 76 -7.20 -33.04 -31.62
N THR A 77 -6.50 -31.90 -31.50
CA THR A 77 -7.13 -30.58 -31.32
C THR A 77 -6.41 -29.47 -32.11
N PRO A 78 -6.36 -29.56 -33.45
CA PRO A 78 -5.64 -28.60 -34.28
C PRO A 78 -6.27 -27.21 -34.26
N GLN A 79 -7.61 -27.08 -34.20
CA GLN A 79 -8.27 -25.77 -34.23
C GLN A 79 -8.08 -25.02 -32.90
N LEU A 80 -8.11 -25.73 -31.78
CA LEU A 80 -7.80 -25.19 -30.47
C LEU A 80 -6.37 -24.65 -30.41
N ILE A 81 -5.39 -25.40 -30.93
CA ILE A 81 -3.99 -24.93 -30.95
C ILE A 81 -3.88 -23.63 -31.74
N LYS A 82 -4.53 -23.57 -32.91
CA LYS A 82 -4.58 -22.36 -33.76
C LYS A 82 -5.24 -21.17 -33.07
N ALA A 83 -6.41 -21.38 -32.46
CA ALA A 83 -7.14 -20.33 -31.75
C ALA A 83 -6.37 -19.84 -30.52
N TYR A 84 -5.77 -20.75 -29.75
CA TYR A 84 -4.95 -20.39 -28.61
C TYR A 84 -3.69 -19.62 -29.02
N GLY A 85 -3.00 -20.02 -30.09
CA GLY A 85 -1.87 -19.29 -30.64
C GLY A 85 -2.24 -17.86 -31.03
N SER A 86 -3.36 -17.71 -31.76
CA SER A 86 -3.90 -16.39 -32.12
C SER A 86 -4.24 -15.54 -30.89
N ARG A 87 -4.86 -16.13 -29.86
CA ARG A 87 -5.19 -15.45 -28.60
C ARG A 87 -3.95 -15.05 -27.82
N ALA A 88 -2.95 -15.92 -27.74
CA ALA A 88 -1.68 -15.63 -27.07
C ALA A 88 -0.95 -14.48 -27.78
N SER A 89 -0.87 -14.52 -29.10
CA SER A 89 -0.32 -13.44 -29.92
C SER A 89 -1.08 -12.11 -29.76
N GLU A 90 -2.41 -12.15 -29.68
CA GLU A 90 -3.23 -10.97 -29.39
C GLU A 90 -2.88 -10.34 -28.03
N ILE A 91 -2.78 -11.16 -26.98
CA ILE A 91 -2.48 -10.72 -25.61
C ILE A 91 -1.09 -10.10 -25.53
N VAL A 92 -0.08 -10.78 -26.10
CA VAL A 92 1.31 -10.30 -26.11
C VAL A 92 1.43 -8.96 -26.84
N THR A 93 0.84 -8.86 -28.04
CA THR A 93 0.89 -7.62 -28.84
C THR A 93 0.25 -6.44 -28.10
N LYS A 94 -0.86 -6.68 -27.40
CA LYS A 94 -1.51 -5.65 -26.57
C LYS A 94 -0.65 -5.26 -25.36
N SER A 95 0.06 -6.20 -24.76
CA SER A 95 0.95 -5.92 -23.64
C SER A 95 2.16 -5.09 -24.04
N GLU A 96 2.77 -5.34 -25.20
CA GLU A 96 3.93 -4.58 -25.68
C GLU A 96 3.62 -3.13 -26.02
N ALA A 97 2.40 -2.85 -26.50
CA ALA A 97 1.96 -1.50 -26.81
C ALA A 97 2.01 -0.56 -25.58
N GLY A 98 1.93 -1.10 -24.37
CA GLY A 98 2.00 -0.34 -23.11
C GLY A 98 3.41 -0.16 -22.53
N ASN A 99 4.42 -0.91 -22.98
CA ASN A 99 5.75 -0.97 -22.35
C ASN A 99 6.83 -0.10 -23.01
N LYS A 100 6.45 0.86 -23.86
CA LYS A 100 7.41 1.73 -24.52
C LYS A 100 7.78 2.88 -23.56
N HIS A 101 9.08 2.97 -23.22
CA HIS A 101 9.80 4.19 -22.76
C HIS A 101 10.44 4.22 -21.35
N THR A 102 10.78 3.09 -20.74
CA THR A 102 11.55 3.10 -19.48
C THR A 102 12.76 2.17 -19.54
N ASN A 103 13.95 2.70 -19.24
CA ASN A 103 15.18 1.92 -19.09
C ASN A 103 15.18 1.33 -17.66
N TYR A 104 15.04 0.01 -17.53
CA TYR A 104 14.99 -0.67 -16.23
C TYR A 104 16.37 -1.11 -15.71
N GLY A 105 17.43 -0.57 -16.32
CA GLY A 105 18.81 -0.76 -15.88
C GLY A 105 19.18 -2.24 -15.80
N VAL A 106 19.56 -2.67 -14.60
CA VAL A 106 20.01 -4.05 -14.33
C VAL A 106 18.91 -5.11 -14.55
N PHE A 107 17.63 -4.73 -14.53
CA PHE A 107 16.50 -5.66 -14.65
C PHE A 107 15.93 -5.77 -16.08
N GLU A 108 16.49 -5.05 -17.05
CA GLU A 108 15.95 -4.94 -18.41
C GLU A 108 15.67 -6.30 -19.06
N SER A 109 16.55 -7.28 -18.87
CA SER A 109 16.41 -8.62 -19.47
C SER A 109 15.26 -9.47 -18.89
N GLN A 110 14.74 -9.09 -17.73
CA GLN A 110 13.68 -9.78 -16.98
C GLN A 110 12.29 -9.13 -17.20
N VAL A 111 12.26 -7.96 -17.83
CA VAL A 111 11.04 -7.20 -18.12
C VAL A 111 10.26 -7.83 -19.27
N GLY A 112 8.94 -7.68 -19.20
CA GLY A 112 7.99 -8.13 -20.21
C GLY A 112 7.20 -9.35 -19.78
N VAL A 113 6.24 -9.74 -20.62
CA VAL A 113 5.39 -10.91 -20.38
C VAL A 113 6.24 -12.17 -20.41
N ASP A 114 6.05 -13.04 -19.41
CA ASP A 114 6.63 -14.38 -19.43
C ASP A 114 5.73 -15.32 -20.24
N ALA A 115 6.11 -15.51 -21.50
CA ALA A 115 5.53 -16.53 -22.38
C ALA A 115 6.56 -17.64 -22.71
N THR A 116 7.55 -17.86 -21.84
CA THR A 116 8.65 -18.82 -22.09
C THR A 116 8.12 -20.24 -22.25
N SER A 117 7.20 -20.69 -21.40
CA SER A 117 6.56 -22.01 -21.52
C SER A 117 5.73 -22.16 -22.81
N ILE A 118 5.09 -21.09 -23.28
CA ILE A 118 4.32 -21.10 -24.55
C ILE A 118 5.27 -21.29 -25.74
N TRP A 119 6.31 -20.47 -25.83
CA TRP A 119 7.25 -20.54 -26.94
C TRP A 119 8.01 -21.87 -26.94
N ALA A 120 8.44 -22.33 -25.75
CA ALA A 120 9.07 -23.64 -25.59
C ALA A 120 8.13 -24.77 -26.05
N SER A 121 6.84 -24.69 -25.74
CA SER A 121 5.84 -25.64 -26.24
C SER A 121 5.67 -25.57 -27.76
N ALA A 122 5.60 -24.37 -28.33
CA ALA A 122 5.39 -24.16 -29.76
C ALA A 122 6.55 -24.73 -30.59
N THR A 123 7.80 -24.56 -30.13
CA THR A 123 9.01 -25.14 -30.75
C THR A 123 9.24 -26.62 -30.39
N SER A 124 8.37 -27.18 -29.55
CA SER A 124 8.40 -28.58 -29.09
C SER A 124 7.30 -29.47 -29.68
N GLY A 125 6.29 -28.91 -30.34
CA GLY A 125 5.23 -29.63 -31.04
C GLY A 125 3.86 -29.65 -30.33
N ALA A 126 2.85 -30.17 -31.01
CA ALA A 126 1.44 -30.09 -30.58
C ALA A 126 1.16 -30.68 -29.18
N GLY A 127 1.77 -31.83 -28.84
CA GLY A 127 1.65 -32.42 -27.50
C GLY A 127 2.17 -31.51 -26.39
N ALA A 128 3.27 -30.80 -26.63
CA ALA A 128 3.83 -29.84 -25.68
C ALA A 128 2.94 -28.59 -25.51
N ILE A 129 2.29 -28.12 -26.57
CA ILE A 129 1.29 -27.04 -26.48
C ILE A 129 0.13 -27.47 -25.57
N LYS A 130 -0.42 -28.67 -25.77
CA LYS A 130 -1.49 -29.21 -24.92
C LYS A 130 -1.05 -29.32 -23.44
N VAL A 131 0.21 -29.66 -23.16
CA VAL A 131 0.79 -29.69 -21.81
C VAL A 131 0.82 -28.30 -21.19
N HIS A 132 1.19 -27.27 -21.94
CA HIS A 132 1.11 -25.88 -21.47
C HIS A 132 -0.35 -25.48 -21.15
N LEU A 133 -1.32 -25.92 -21.95
CA LEU A 133 -2.75 -25.67 -21.65
C LEU A 133 -3.16 -26.29 -20.31
N LEU A 134 -2.65 -27.48 -19.96
CA LEU A 134 -2.85 -28.06 -18.63
C LEU A 134 -2.18 -27.22 -17.54
N ALA A 135 -0.95 -26.73 -17.78
CA ALA A 135 -0.27 -25.85 -16.82
C ALA A 135 -1.11 -24.60 -16.52
N CYS A 136 -1.76 -24.01 -17.52
CA CYS A 136 -2.72 -22.92 -17.33
C CYS A 136 -3.95 -23.34 -16.49
N ILE A 137 -4.52 -24.52 -16.72
CA ILE A 137 -5.66 -25.01 -15.92
C ILE A 137 -5.26 -25.22 -14.45
N LEU A 138 -4.07 -25.78 -14.21
CA LEU A 138 -3.56 -26.01 -12.87
C LEU A 138 -3.23 -24.70 -12.17
N ALA A 139 -2.53 -23.77 -12.83
CA ALA A 139 -2.18 -22.48 -12.28
C ALA A 139 -3.39 -21.60 -11.95
N ARG A 140 -4.49 -21.73 -12.71
CA ARG A 140 -5.78 -21.07 -12.42
C ARG A 140 -6.41 -21.51 -11.11
N MET A 141 -6.26 -22.79 -10.74
CA MET A 141 -6.96 -23.37 -9.59
C MET A 141 -6.07 -23.54 -8.36
N TRP A 142 -4.80 -23.89 -8.54
CA TRP A 142 -3.91 -24.36 -7.47
C TRP A 142 -2.78 -23.38 -7.19
N GLU A 143 -2.36 -23.33 -5.93
CA GLU A 143 -1.18 -22.58 -5.49
C GLU A 143 0.11 -23.18 -6.10
N PRO A 144 1.22 -22.43 -6.19
CA PRO A 144 2.45 -22.91 -6.83
C PRO A 144 2.96 -24.26 -6.29
N GLY A 145 3.01 -24.44 -4.96
CA GLY A 145 3.43 -25.70 -4.34
C GLY A 145 2.44 -26.84 -4.54
N GLU A 146 1.15 -26.53 -4.63
CA GLU A 146 0.09 -27.52 -4.88
C GLU A 146 0.11 -27.99 -6.34
N ALA A 147 0.26 -27.06 -7.29
CA ALA A 147 0.41 -27.37 -8.70
C ALA A 147 1.67 -28.20 -8.96
N THR A 148 2.79 -27.87 -8.30
CA THR A 148 4.04 -28.65 -8.38
C THR A 148 3.83 -30.07 -7.86
N ALA A 149 3.12 -30.24 -6.73
CA ALA A 149 2.79 -31.56 -6.21
C ALA A 149 1.89 -32.36 -7.16
N ILE A 150 0.92 -31.72 -7.81
CA ILE A 150 0.07 -32.35 -8.83
C ILE A 150 0.92 -32.79 -10.03
N TRP A 151 1.79 -31.92 -10.54
CA TRP A 151 2.70 -32.23 -11.64
C TRP A 151 3.60 -33.42 -11.31
N ASP A 152 4.20 -33.44 -10.13
CA ASP A 152 5.07 -34.53 -9.67
C ASP A 152 4.30 -35.86 -9.61
N GLU A 153 3.08 -35.87 -9.06
CA GLU A 153 2.23 -37.06 -9.03
C GLU A 153 1.89 -37.55 -10.45
N ILE A 154 1.37 -36.68 -11.32
CA ILE A 154 0.90 -37.11 -12.64
C ILE A 154 2.03 -37.57 -13.56
N VAL A 155 3.20 -36.94 -13.47
CA VAL A 155 4.39 -37.33 -14.23
C VAL A 155 4.88 -38.69 -13.75
N ASN A 156 4.99 -38.89 -12.43
CA ASN A 156 5.49 -40.16 -11.89
C ASN A 156 4.54 -41.33 -12.18
N VAL A 157 3.22 -41.13 -12.04
CA VAL A 157 2.23 -42.15 -12.39
C VAL A 157 2.27 -42.48 -13.88
N GLN A 158 2.32 -41.47 -14.75
CA GLN A 158 2.39 -41.71 -16.20
C GLN A 158 3.69 -42.41 -16.62
N LYS A 159 4.83 -42.07 -16.02
CA LYS A 159 6.09 -42.80 -16.27
C LYS A 159 5.96 -44.28 -15.89
N GLN A 160 5.36 -44.58 -14.74
CA GLN A 160 5.13 -45.96 -14.31
C GLN A 160 4.17 -46.70 -15.26
N ASP A 161 3.07 -46.07 -15.67
CA ASP A 161 2.11 -46.65 -16.61
C ASP A 161 2.77 -46.99 -17.96
N VAL A 162 3.60 -46.10 -18.50
CA VAL A 162 4.35 -46.32 -19.75
C VAL A 162 5.34 -47.48 -19.60
N MET A 163 6.04 -47.58 -18.47
CA MET A 163 6.96 -48.69 -18.19
C MET A 163 6.23 -50.02 -18.05
N ASN A 164 5.13 -50.03 -17.29
CA ASN A 164 4.35 -51.24 -17.06
C ASN A 164 3.76 -51.77 -18.36
N ARG A 165 3.17 -50.90 -19.20
CA ARG A 165 2.65 -51.29 -20.52
C ARG A 165 3.73 -51.89 -21.42
N TYR A 166 4.95 -51.37 -21.38
CA TYR A 166 6.06 -51.93 -22.16
C TYR A 166 6.47 -53.30 -21.62
N ASN A 167 6.61 -53.43 -20.29
CA ASN A 167 6.99 -54.69 -19.64
C ASN A 167 5.94 -55.79 -19.84
N GLU A 168 4.67 -55.42 -19.96
CA GLU A 168 3.54 -56.31 -20.25
C GLU A 168 3.43 -56.69 -21.74
N GLY A 169 4.34 -56.20 -22.59
CA GLY A 169 4.35 -56.49 -24.04
C GLY A 169 3.32 -55.67 -24.84
N GLY A 170 2.79 -54.60 -24.26
CA GLY A 170 1.88 -53.67 -24.93
C GLY A 170 2.57 -52.79 -25.99
N ARG A 171 1.77 -52.19 -26.88
CA ARG A 171 2.26 -51.18 -27.82
C ARG A 171 2.48 -49.86 -27.08
N VAL A 172 3.73 -49.41 -27.03
CA VAL A 172 4.13 -48.15 -26.42
C VAL A 172 4.93 -47.35 -27.43
N ASP A 173 4.67 -46.04 -27.51
CA ASP A 173 5.50 -45.13 -28.31
C ASP A 173 6.94 -45.13 -27.78
N MET A 174 7.91 -45.31 -28.66
CA MET A 174 9.32 -45.46 -28.26
C MET A 174 9.86 -44.19 -27.60
N VAL A 175 9.44 -43.01 -28.07
CA VAL A 175 9.90 -41.73 -27.50
C VAL A 175 9.34 -41.55 -26.10
N SER A 176 8.05 -41.86 -25.88
CA SER A 176 7.44 -41.85 -24.55
C SER A 176 8.17 -42.80 -23.59
N TRP A 177 8.59 -43.99 -24.04
CA TRP A 177 9.33 -44.95 -23.23
C TRP A 177 10.73 -44.45 -22.84
N VAL A 178 11.46 -43.84 -23.78
CA VAL A 178 12.78 -43.25 -23.50
C VAL A 178 12.63 -42.11 -22.47
N VAL A 179 11.66 -41.22 -22.64
CA VAL A 179 11.39 -40.13 -21.69
C VAL A 179 11.00 -40.67 -20.32
N ALA A 180 10.24 -41.78 -20.26
CA ALA A 180 9.86 -42.37 -18.99
C ALA A 180 11.06 -42.88 -18.17
N LYS A 181 12.21 -43.17 -18.81
CA LYS A 181 13.48 -43.49 -18.13
C LYS A 181 14.26 -42.25 -17.67
N GLN A 182 13.99 -41.09 -18.26
CA GLN A 182 14.70 -39.87 -17.94
C GLN A 182 14.18 -39.25 -16.64
N GLN A 183 15.08 -38.58 -15.93
CA GLN A 183 14.70 -37.77 -14.77
C GLN A 183 14.05 -36.47 -15.23
N ILE A 184 12.93 -36.13 -14.57
CA ILE A 184 12.28 -34.82 -14.64
C ILE A 184 12.25 -34.36 -13.19
N SER A 185 13.02 -33.33 -12.87
CA SER A 185 13.14 -32.87 -11.49
C SER A 185 11.91 -32.08 -11.05
N ARG A 186 11.61 -32.09 -9.76
CA ARG A 186 10.54 -31.27 -9.18
C ARG A 186 10.75 -29.77 -9.46
N LYS A 187 12.01 -29.32 -9.50
CA LYS A 187 12.37 -27.94 -9.87
C LYS A 187 11.98 -27.61 -11.31
N GLU A 188 12.25 -28.49 -12.27
CA GLU A 188 11.84 -28.29 -13.68
C GLU A 188 10.31 -28.13 -13.79
N LEU A 189 9.54 -28.95 -13.05
CA LEU A 189 8.06 -28.86 -13.02
C LEU A 189 7.56 -27.56 -12.37
N ARG A 190 8.25 -27.11 -11.32
CA ARG A 190 7.95 -25.86 -10.63
C ARG A 190 8.21 -24.65 -11.53
N ASP A 191 9.35 -24.61 -12.21
CA ASP A 191 9.70 -23.51 -13.11
C ASP A 191 8.79 -23.51 -14.36
N TRP A 192 8.35 -24.70 -14.80
CA TRP A 192 7.31 -24.85 -15.82
C TRP A 192 5.96 -24.23 -15.42
N ASP A 193 5.46 -24.55 -14.22
CA ASP A 193 4.23 -23.95 -13.68
C ASP A 193 4.38 -22.43 -13.47
N ALA A 194 5.55 -21.98 -13.01
CA ALA A 194 5.83 -20.57 -12.76
C ALA A 194 5.65 -19.72 -14.04
N SER A 195 6.18 -20.17 -15.17
CA SER A 195 6.00 -19.47 -16.46
C SER A 195 4.55 -19.48 -16.92
N ALA A 196 3.83 -20.60 -16.79
CA ALA A 196 2.40 -20.66 -17.14
C ALA A 196 1.53 -19.76 -16.24
N ARG A 197 1.88 -19.65 -14.96
CA ARG A 197 1.20 -18.78 -13.99
C ARG A 197 1.45 -17.31 -14.28
N ALA A 198 2.69 -16.93 -14.55
CA ALA A 198 3.03 -15.57 -14.94
C ALA A 198 2.31 -15.16 -16.23
N TRP A 199 2.23 -16.07 -17.21
CA TRP A 199 1.42 -15.89 -18.40
C TRP A 199 -0.07 -15.64 -18.08
N LEU A 200 -0.67 -16.45 -17.21
CA LEU A 200 -2.07 -16.26 -16.81
C LEU A 200 -2.33 -14.91 -16.15
N CYS A 201 -1.42 -14.43 -15.30
CA CYS A 201 -1.55 -13.12 -14.66
C CYS A 201 -1.57 -12.00 -15.70
N ALA A 202 -0.71 -12.06 -16.73
CA ALA A 202 -0.74 -11.11 -17.83
C ALA A 202 -2.03 -11.21 -18.67
N ALA A 203 -2.49 -12.43 -18.97
CA ALA A 203 -3.70 -12.67 -19.73
C ALA A 203 -4.96 -12.18 -18.99
N ASP A 204 -5.05 -12.37 -17.67
CA ASP A 204 -6.14 -11.88 -16.83
C ASP A 204 -6.25 -10.36 -16.86
N LYS A 205 -5.11 -9.66 -16.81
CA LYS A 205 -5.05 -8.18 -16.90
C LYS A 205 -5.59 -7.70 -18.25
N ILE A 206 -5.15 -8.30 -19.36
CA ILE A 206 -5.53 -7.88 -20.72
C ILE A 206 -6.98 -8.25 -21.08
N LYS A 207 -7.51 -9.36 -20.54
CA LYS A 207 -8.86 -9.88 -20.83
C LYS A 207 -9.83 -9.74 -19.63
N ALA A 208 -9.55 -8.81 -18.73
CA ALA A 208 -10.31 -8.63 -17.48
C ALA A 208 -11.82 -8.47 -17.70
N ALA A 209 -12.26 -7.72 -18.73
CA ALA A 209 -13.68 -7.51 -19.00
C ALA A 209 -14.40 -8.81 -19.38
N GLN A 210 -13.88 -9.55 -20.37
CA GLN A 210 -14.46 -10.84 -20.77
C GLN A 210 -14.40 -11.87 -19.63
N GLN A 211 -13.28 -11.91 -18.90
CA GLN A 211 -13.09 -12.82 -17.76
C GLN A 211 -14.11 -12.53 -16.65
N ASN A 212 -14.27 -11.26 -16.24
CA ASN A 212 -15.24 -10.86 -15.22
C ASN A 212 -16.67 -11.16 -15.67
N GLN A 213 -17.00 -10.88 -16.94
CA GLN A 213 -18.30 -11.20 -17.50
C GLN A 213 -18.58 -12.71 -17.52
N PHE A 214 -17.58 -13.51 -17.89
CA PHE A 214 -17.65 -14.98 -17.90
C PHE A 214 -17.89 -15.52 -16.50
N LEU A 215 -17.08 -15.11 -15.52
CA LEU A 215 -17.21 -15.55 -14.13
C LEU A 215 -18.56 -15.08 -13.53
N LEU A 216 -18.99 -13.84 -13.79
CA LEU A 216 -20.29 -13.32 -13.32
C LEU A 216 -21.48 -14.09 -13.90
N ALA A 217 -21.30 -14.71 -15.07
CA ALA A 217 -22.33 -15.53 -15.69
C ALA A 217 -22.54 -16.86 -14.95
N ILE A 218 -21.46 -17.45 -14.44
CA ILE A 218 -21.46 -18.78 -13.80
C ILE A 218 -21.49 -18.74 -12.27
N ASP A 219 -21.16 -17.60 -11.67
CA ASP A 219 -20.97 -17.47 -10.23
C ASP A 219 -22.23 -17.69 -9.38
N ARG A 220 -23.43 -17.73 -9.98
CA ARG A 220 -24.65 -18.11 -9.22
C ARG A 220 -24.78 -19.61 -8.97
N PHE A 221 -23.84 -20.41 -9.46
CA PHE A 221 -23.85 -21.86 -9.36
C PHE A 221 -22.69 -22.33 -8.49
N ASP A 222 -22.97 -23.23 -7.55
CA ASP A 222 -21.93 -23.98 -6.84
C ASP A 222 -21.51 -25.18 -7.69
N LEU A 223 -20.51 -24.97 -8.55
CA LEU A 223 -20.07 -25.96 -9.53
C LEU A 223 -18.95 -26.80 -8.92
N ARG A 224 -19.06 -28.12 -8.99
CA ARG A 224 -18.02 -29.02 -8.44
C ARG A 224 -17.42 -29.85 -9.57
N VAL A 225 -16.11 -29.77 -9.72
CA VAL A 225 -15.35 -30.71 -10.53
C VAL A 225 -15.50 -32.10 -9.89
N ALA A 226 -15.81 -33.11 -10.69
CA ALA A 226 -16.03 -34.46 -10.20
C ALA A 226 -14.77 -34.98 -9.47
N SER A 227 -14.94 -35.43 -8.23
CA SER A 227 -13.84 -35.96 -7.43
C SER A 227 -13.61 -37.44 -7.77
N ARG A 228 -12.39 -37.77 -8.20
CA ARG A 228 -11.92 -39.15 -8.34
C ARG A 228 -11.11 -39.57 -7.12
N SER A 229 -10.89 -40.87 -6.96
CA SER A 229 -10.11 -41.42 -5.84
C SER A 229 -8.63 -41.04 -5.88
N ARG A 230 -8.06 -40.87 -7.08
CA ARG A 230 -6.66 -40.47 -7.31
C ARG A 230 -6.60 -39.11 -8.01
N ALA A 231 -5.59 -38.29 -7.70
CA ALA A 231 -5.45 -36.98 -8.33
C ALA A 231 -5.12 -37.13 -9.82
N TYR A 232 -4.30 -38.13 -10.19
CA TYR A 232 -4.03 -38.49 -11.59
C TYR A 232 -5.30 -38.62 -12.44
N ASP A 233 -6.25 -39.48 -12.03
CA ASP A 233 -7.45 -39.73 -12.83
C ASP A 233 -8.31 -38.47 -12.98
N SER A 234 -8.44 -37.68 -11.91
CA SER A 234 -9.19 -36.42 -11.94
C SER A 234 -8.56 -35.40 -12.89
N VAL A 235 -7.23 -35.22 -12.83
CA VAL A 235 -6.52 -34.22 -13.65
C VAL A 235 -6.53 -34.61 -15.13
N ILE A 236 -6.29 -35.89 -15.45
CA ILE A 236 -6.30 -36.36 -16.84
C ILE A 236 -7.70 -36.27 -17.46
N GLU A 237 -8.76 -36.55 -16.69
CA GLU A 237 -10.15 -36.38 -17.14
C GLU A 237 -10.47 -34.91 -17.44
N VAL A 238 -10.17 -34.00 -16.50
CA VAL A 238 -10.36 -32.55 -16.69
C VAL A 238 -9.64 -32.09 -17.95
N TRP A 239 -8.38 -32.49 -18.12
CA TRP A 239 -7.57 -32.09 -19.27
C TRP A 239 -8.18 -32.55 -20.59
N LYS A 240 -8.55 -33.83 -20.71
CA LYS A 240 -9.13 -34.39 -21.94
C LYS A 240 -10.48 -33.78 -22.28
N GLU A 241 -11.38 -33.66 -21.30
CA GLU A 241 -12.70 -33.08 -21.51
C GLU A 241 -12.62 -31.60 -21.92
N THR A 242 -11.71 -30.85 -21.31
CA THR A 242 -11.45 -29.47 -21.72
C THR A 242 -10.95 -29.40 -23.16
N LEU A 243 -9.93 -30.19 -23.52
CA LEU A 243 -9.37 -30.17 -24.88
C LEU A 243 -10.44 -30.46 -25.94
N VAL A 244 -11.25 -31.51 -25.75
CA VAL A 244 -12.34 -31.87 -26.68
C VAL A 244 -13.42 -30.80 -26.70
N GLY A 245 -13.86 -30.31 -25.54
CA GLY A 245 -14.96 -29.36 -25.46
C GLY A 245 -14.62 -27.99 -26.08
N VAL A 246 -13.39 -27.50 -25.87
CA VAL A 246 -12.96 -26.22 -26.45
C VAL A 246 -12.69 -26.37 -27.96
N GLU A 247 -12.11 -27.48 -28.43
CA GLU A 247 -11.95 -27.77 -29.86
C GLU A 247 -13.31 -27.68 -30.60
N LEU A 248 -14.35 -28.28 -30.04
CA LEU A 248 -15.69 -28.25 -30.63
C LEU A 248 -16.28 -26.83 -30.68
N LEU A 249 -16.11 -26.04 -29.62
CA LEU A 249 -16.61 -24.65 -29.55
C LEU A 249 -15.87 -23.73 -30.54
N VAL A 250 -14.55 -23.86 -30.62
CA VAL A 250 -13.73 -23.11 -31.60
C VAL A 250 -14.11 -23.50 -33.03
N ASN A 251 -14.47 -24.76 -33.28
CA ASN A 251 -14.97 -25.23 -34.56
C ASN A 251 -16.43 -24.81 -34.86
N GLY A 252 -17.04 -23.96 -34.04
CA GLY A 252 -18.40 -23.44 -34.23
C GLY A 252 -19.53 -24.38 -33.81
N SER A 253 -19.20 -25.52 -33.20
CA SER A 253 -20.21 -26.48 -32.74
C SER A 253 -20.72 -26.08 -31.37
N SER A 254 -21.96 -25.55 -31.30
CA SER A 254 -22.61 -25.22 -30.04
C SER A 254 -22.70 -26.43 -29.11
N GLN A 255 -22.36 -26.24 -27.85
CA GLN A 255 -22.31 -27.30 -26.84
C GLN A 255 -23.33 -27.06 -25.73
N GLU A 256 -23.87 -28.15 -25.20
CA GLU A 256 -24.53 -28.15 -23.90
C GLU A 256 -23.50 -28.41 -22.80
N LEU A 257 -23.58 -27.71 -21.68
CA LEU A 257 -22.68 -27.92 -20.56
C LEU A 257 -22.94 -29.28 -19.90
N ARG A 258 -22.13 -30.28 -20.29
CA ARG A 258 -22.15 -31.63 -19.71
C ARG A 258 -21.29 -31.76 -18.45
N SER A 259 -20.19 -31.02 -18.40
CA SER A 259 -19.17 -31.10 -17.35
C SER A 259 -18.64 -29.72 -17.00
N VAL A 260 -18.41 -29.47 -15.71
CA VAL A 260 -17.84 -28.22 -15.18
C VAL A 260 -16.39 -28.00 -15.68
N ASN A 261 -15.70 -29.07 -16.08
CA ASN A 261 -14.32 -29.06 -16.54
C ASN A 261 -14.13 -28.11 -17.74
N LEU A 262 -15.12 -28.04 -18.63
CA LEU A 262 -15.10 -27.12 -19.77
C LEU A 262 -15.07 -25.65 -19.33
N LEU A 263 -15.84 -25.27 -18.31
CA LEU A 263 -15.85 -23.90 -17.80
C LEU A 263 -14.52 -23.49 -17.17
N LEU A 264 -13.90 -24.42 -16.43
CA LEU A 264 -12.57 -24.21 -15.86
C LEU A 264 -11.54 -24.00 -16.98
N GLY A 265 -11.58 -24.85 -18.01
CA GLY A 265 -10.77 -24.72 -19.21
C GLY A 265 -10.92 -23.36 -19.88
N LEU A 266 -12.14 -22.97 -20.26
CA LEU A 266 -12.40 -21.69 -20.93
C LEU A 266 -11.84 -20.49 -20.14
N SER A 267 -11.98 -20.51 -18.80
CA SER A 267 -11.43 -19.47 -17.92
C SER A 267 -9.89 -19.44 -17.86
N ALA A 268 -9.22 -20.57 -18.05
CA ALA A 268 -7.75 -20.66 -18.03
C ALA A 268 -7.15 -20.33 -19.41
N LEU A 269 -7.79 -20.78 -20.49
CA LEU A 269 -7.31 -20.57 -21.85
C LEU A 269 -7.66 -19.19 -22.44
N HIS A 270 -8.49 -18.40 -21.74
CA HIS A 270 -8.97 -17.08 -22.19
C HIS A 270 -9.66 -17.13 -23.56
N LEU A 271 -10.46 -18.17 -23.77
CA LEU A 271 -11.30 -18.38 -24.95
C LEU A 271 -12.75 -18.35 -24.48
N TYR A 272 -13.52 -17.34 -24.90
CA TYR A 272 -14.82 -17.04 -24.27
C TYR A 272 -15.99 -17.19 -25.25
N PRO A 273 -16.68 -18.35 -25.28
CA PRO A 273 -17.89 -18.50 -26.08
C PRO A 273 -19.01 -17.62 -25.54
N ASP A 274 -19.94 -17.25 -26.41
CA ASP A 274 -21.22 -16.73 -25.96
C ASP A 274 -21.95 -17.78 -25.10
N LEU A 275 -22.53 -17.34 -23.98
CA LEU A 275 -23.16 -18.23 -23.00
C LEU A 275 -24.68 -18.09 -23.04
N ASN A 276 -25.39 -19.21 -23.15
CA ASN A 276 -26.85 -19.26 -23.02
C ASN A 276 -27.24 -19.86 -21.65
N VAL A 277 -27.46 -19.00 -20.65
CA VAL A 277 -27.76 -19.36 -19.26
C VAL A 277 -29.26 -19.40 -19.02
N LEU A 278 -29.84 -20.61 -19.03
CA LEU A 278 -31.30 -20.82 -19.05
C LEU A 278 -32.05 -20.33 -17.79
N THR A 279 -31.34 -20.04 -16.69
CA THR A 279 -31.95 -19.55 -15.44
C THR A 279 -31.96 -18.02 -15.29
N LYS A 280 -31.51 -17.28 -16.30
CA LYS A 280 -31.55 -15.80 -16.31
C LYS A 280 -32.77 -15.29 -17.10
N ARG A 281 -33.24 -14.09 -16.72
CA ARG A 281 -34.33 -13.38 -17.41
C ARG A 281 -33.92 -13.00 -18.84
N ASP A 282 -32.66 -12.63 -19.02
CA ASP A 282 -31.99 -12.56 -20.32
C ASP A 282 -30.94 -13.68 -20.35
N PRO A 283 -31.19 -14.77 -21.09
CA PRO A 283 -30.38 -15.97 -21.01
C PRO A 283 -29.06 -15.82 -21.78
N LEU A 284 -28.99 -14.97 -22.81
CA LEU A 284 -27.81 -14.87 -23.66
C LEU A 284 -26.82 -13.82 -23.12
N VAL A 285 -25.65 -14.28 -22.68
CA VAL A 285 -24.51 -13.44 -22.30
C VAL A 285 -23.52 -13.45 -23.47
N ARG A 286 -23.44 -12.32 -24.19
CA ARG A 286 -22.53 -12.16 -25.33
C ARG A 286 -21.13 -11.77 -24.89
N GLN A 287 -20.15 -12.62 -25.18
CA GLN A 287 -18.72 -12.36 -25.00
C GLN A 287 -18.11 -11.70 -26.24
N ASN A 288 -18.69 -11.93 -27.43
CA ASN A 288 -18.21 -11.44 -28.72
C ASN A 288 -16.73 -11.80 -28.97
N ASP A 289 -16.38 -13.06 -28.71
CA ASP A 289 -15.03 -13.58 -28.98
C ASP A 289 -15.00 -14.24 -30.36
N ASP A 290 -14.38 -13.58 -31.34
CA ASP A 290 -14.30 -14.05 -32.74
C ASP A 290 -13.57 -15.39 -32.88
N LEU A 291 -12.74 -15.78 -31.90
CA LEU A 291 -12.01 -17.05 -31.91
C LEU A 291 -12.88 -18.23 -31.47
N VAL A 292 -14.06 -17.99 -30.90
CA VAL A 292 -14.94 -19.04 -30.36
C VAL A 292 -16.38 -18.85 -30.89
N PRO A 293 -16.65 -19.22 -32.15
CA PRO A 293 -17.97 -19.02 -32.77
C PRO A 293 -19.09 -19.90 -32.19
N GLY A 294 -18.76 -21.00 -31.50
CA GLY A 294 -19.76 -21.88 -30.87
C GLY A 294 -20.40 -21.26 -29.61
N ILE A 295 -21.67 -21.57 -29.37
CA ILE A 295 -22.41 -21.12 -28.17
C ILE A 295 -22.43 -22.22 -27.11
N LEU A 296 -22.19 -21.86 -25.84
CA LEU A 296 -22.27 -22.78 -24.71
C LEU A 296 -23.58 -22.59 -23.93
N THR A 297 -24.43 -23.61 -23.90
CA THR A 297 -25.70 -23.59 -23.15
C THR A 297 -25.54 -24.16 -21.76
N ILE A 298 -25.92 -23.39 -20.73
CA ILE A 298 -25.81 -23.73 -19.31
C ILE A 298 -27.21 -23.96 -18.72
N GLY A 299 -27.59 -25.23 -18.55
CA GLY A 299 -28.88 -25.68 -18.01
C GLY A 299 -28.85 -26.05 -16.52
N LEU A 300 -28.15 -25.28 -15.69
CA LEU A 300 -27.99 -25.60 -14.27
C LEU A 300 -29.06 -24.96 -13.40
N SER A 301 -29.60 -25.71 -12.43
CA SER A 301 -30.52 -25.19 -11.42
C SER A 301 -29.78 -24.32 -10.40
N ARG A 302 -30.39 -23.22 -9.94
CA ARG A 302 -29.80 -22.39 -8.88
C ARG A 302 -29.75 -23.18 -7.57
N ASN A 303 -28.55 -23.35 -7.02
CA ASN A 303 -28.38 -23.78 -5.65
C ASN A 303 -28.10 -22.54 -4.80
N SER A 304 -28.98 -22.22 -3.86
CA SER A 304 -28.75 -21.11 -2.93
C SER A 304 -27.63 -21.49 -1.95
N THR A 305 -26.39 -21.13 -2.26
CA THR A 305 -25.30 -21.18 -1.30
C THR A 305 -25.05 -19.80 -0.70
N ASN A 306 -24.77 -19.77 0.61
CA ASN A 306 -24.48 -18.57 1.39
C ASN A 306 -23.09 -18.00 1.05
N GLY A 307 -22.90 -17.51 -0.17
CA GLY A 307 -21.72 -16.71 -0.56
C GLY A 307 -20.49 -17.47 -1.07
N ASP A 308 -20.55 -18.80 -1.20
CA ASP A 308 -19.46 -19.66 -1.72
C ASP A 308 -19.82 -20.32 -3.05
N ALA A 309 -20.20 -19.52 -4.04
CA ALA A 309 -20.51 -20.01 -5.39
C ALA A 309 -19.32 -19.78 -6.34
N GLY A 310 -19.24 -20.56 -7.41
CA GLY A 310 -18.06 -20.65 -8.28
C GLY A 310 -17.68 -22.09 -8.63
N ILE A 311 -16.51 -22.28 -9.24
CA ILE A 311 -15.97 -23.60 -9.62
C ILE A 311 -15.08 -24.11 -8.50
N ARG A 312 -15.51 -25.19 -7.85
CA ARG A 312 -14.76 -25.88 -6.80
C ARG A 312 -14.08 -27.13 -7.34
N TRP A 313 -12.80 -27.27 -7.05
CA TRP A 313 -12.05 -28.50 -7.30
C TRP A 313 -11.37 -28.98 -6.02
N SER A 314 -11.56 -30.26 -5.70
CA SER A 314 -10.95 -30.91 -4.55
C SER A 314 -10.06 -32.07 -4.99
N LEU A 315 -8.81 -32.09 -4.54
CA LEU A 315 -7.85 -33.15 -4.84
C LEU A 315 -7.11 -33.62 -3.57
N PRO A 316 -6.82 -34.93 -3.44
CA PRO A 316 -5.88 -35.45 -2.46
C PRO A 316 -4.44 -35.25 -2.95
N LEU A 317 -3.65 -34.39 -2.29
CA LEU A 317 -2.27 -34.11 -2.70
C LEU A 317 -1.28 -34.96 -1.91
N ALA A 318 -0.91 -36.11 -2.47
CA ALA A 318 0.05 -37.03 -1.84
C ALA A 318 1.49 -36.50 -1.86
N HIS A 319 1.85 -35.76 -2.90
CA HIS A 319 3.20 -35.24 -3.13
C HIS A 319 3.42 -33.82 -2.59
N LEU A 320 2.52 -33.30 -1.74
CA LEU A 320 2.65 -31.96 -1.16
C LEU A 320 3.65 -31.94 0.02
N ARG A 321 3.69 -33.01 0.81
CA ARG A 321 4.55 -33.14 1.99
C ARG A 321 5.66 -34.16 1.74
N TYR A 322 6.80 -34.00 2.42
CA TYR A 322 7.87 -35.00 2.39
C TYR A 322 7.44 -36.35 2.97
N TYR A 323 6.57 -36.33 3.97
CA TYR A 323 6.05 -37.52 4.65
C TYR A 323 4.64 -37.27 5.20
N GLY A 324 3.82 -38.32 5.19
CA GLY A 324 2.46 -38.32 5.75
C GLY A 324 1.37 -38.66 4.74
N ASP A 325 0.13 -38.68 5.22
CA ASP A 325 -1.04 -38.97 4.38
C ASP A 325 -1.33 -37.85 3.37
N PRO A 326 -1.98 -38.18 2.23
CA PRO A 326 -2.37 -37.19 1.24
C PRO A 326 -3.20 -36.06 1.84
N VAL A 327 -2.81 -34.82 1.55
CA VAL A 327 -3.47 -33.63 2.07
C VAL A 327 -4.60 -33.24 1.13
N TYR A 328 -5.85 -33.37 1.59
CA TYR A 328 -6.99 -32.90 0.82
C TYR A 328 -7.01 -31.38 0.75
N ARG A 329 -7.05 -30.86 -0.48
CA ARG A 329 -7.15 -29.42 -0.76
C ARG A 329 -8.35 -29.16 -1.64
N THR A 330 -9.06 -28.09 -1.30
CA THR A 330 -10.21 -27.59 -2.03
C THR A 330 -9.91 -26.16 -2.45
N ARG A 331 -10.11 -25.87 -3.72
CA ARG A 331 -9.90 -24.55 -4.33
C ARG A 331 -11.16 -24.09 -5.04
N LEU A 332 -11.33 -22.77 -5.14
CA LEU A 332 -12.51 -22.12 -5.68
C LEU A 332 -12.09 -21.04 -6.68
N ALA A 333 -12.54 -21.16 -7.94
CA ALA A 333 -12.46 -20.09 -8.93
C ALA A 333 -13.78 -19.32 -8.98
N ARG A 334 -13.70 -17.99 -8.79
CA ARG A 334 -14.85 -17.07 -8.64
C ARG A 334 -14.55 -15.69 -9.23
N VAL A 335 -15.57 -14.82 -9.30
CA VAL A 335 -15.49 -13.47 -9.89
C VAL A 335 -14.49 -12.57 -9.18
N GLU A 336 -14.43 -12.65 -7.86
CA GLU A 336 -13.47 -11.87 -7.07
C GLU A 336 -12.02 -12.31 -7.34
N GLY A 337 -11.83 -13.44 -8.05
CA GLY A 337 -10.53 -14.00 -8.38
C GLY A 337 -9.79 -14.56 -7.15
N SER A 338 -8.53 -14.94 -7.39
CA SER A 338 -7.54 -15.14 -6.33
C SER A 338 -6.79 -13.85 -5.99
N ARG A 339 -6.83 -12.84 -6.87
CA ARG A 339 -6.12 -11.57 -6.71
C ARG A 339 -7.02 -10.39 -7.05
N LEU A 340 -6.84 -9.30 -6.32
CA LEU A 340 -7.63 -8.08 -6.39
C LEU A 340 -6.78 -6.93 -6.94
N THR A 341 -7.35 -6.12 -7.85
CA THR A 341 -6.73 -4.84 -8.21
C THR A 341 -6.78 -3.87 -7.02
N LEU A 342 -5.97 -2.81 -7.04
CA LEU A 342 -6.02 -1.78 -5.99
C LEU A 342 -7.44 -1.20 -5.82
N ALA A 343 -8.13 -0.93 -6.93
CA ALA A 343 -9.52 -0.44 -6.91
C ALA A 343 -10.47 -1.44 -6.25
N GLN A 344 -10.37 -2.72 -6.60
CA GLN A 344 -11.17 -3.79 -5.99
C GLN A 344 -10.88 -3.95 -4.49
N PHE A 345 -9.60 -3.86 -4.09
CA PHE A 345 -9.21 -3.93 -2.68
C PHE A 345 -9.75 -2.73 -1.88
N ARG A 346 -9.74 -1.52 -2.45
CA ARG A 346 -10.40 -0.34 -1.84
C ARG A 346 -11.89 -0.59 -1.56
N GLN A 347 -12.62 -1.19 -2.49
CA GLN A 347 -14.03 -1.53 -2.30
C GLN A 347 -14.25 -2.56 -1.18
N PHE A 348 -13.34 -3.53 -1.07
CA PHE A 348 -13.35 -4.49 0.03
C PHE A 348 -13.09 -3.79 1.39
N ILE A 349 -12.12 -2.88 1.47
CA ILE A 349 -11.83 -2.11 2.69
C ILE A 349 -13.01 -1.22 3.09
N LEU A 350 -13.64 -0.54 2.13
CA LEU A 350 -14.87 0.22 2.34
C LEU A 350 -15.98 -0.69 2.93
N GLY A 351 -16.10 -1.91 2.42
CA GLY A 351 -16.96 -2.96 2.97
C GLY A 351 -16.63 -3.31 4.43
N CYS A 352 -15.35 -3.40 4.79
CA CYS A 352 -14.91 -3.67 6.17
C CYS A 352 -15.33 -2.56 7.12
N VAL A 353 -15.19 -1.29 6.72
CA VAL A 353 -15.59 -0.13 7.54
C VAL A 353 -17.10 -0.12 7.81
N ILE A 354 -17.92 -0.20 6.77
CA ILE A 354 -19.39 -0.21 6.93
C ILE A 354 -19.91 -1.47 7.64
N GLY A 355 -19.21 -2.61 7.46
CA GLY A 355 -19.47 -3.85 8.20
C GLY A 355 -19.13 -3.72 9.67
N GLY A 356 -18.02 -3.05 10.00
CA GLY A 356 -17.63 -2.71 11.37
C GLY A 356 -18.64 -1.81 12.06
N TRP A 357 -19.26 -0.88 11.32
CA TRP A 357 -20.37 -0.05 11.81
C TRP A 357 -21.72 -0.76 11.90
N ASN A 358 -21.81 -2.01 11.43
CA ASN A 358 -23.05 -2.80 11.37
C ASN A 358 -24.20 -2.09 10.61
N VAL A 359 -23.86 -1.38 9.52
CA VAL A 359 -24.85 -0.67 8.68
C VAL A 359 -25.68 -1.67 7.87
N ASP A 360 -27.00 -1.53 7.87
CA ASP A 360 -27.90 -2.39 7.08
C ASP A 360 -27.59 -2.29 5.58
N ALA A 361 -27.74 -3.39 4.83
CA ALA A 361 -27.47 -3.41 3.39
C ALA A 361 -28.33 -2.40 2.60
N ARG A 362 -29.54 -2.09 3.08
CA ARG A 362 -30.44 -1.09 2.48
C ARG A 362 -29.94 0.34 2.65
N GLN A 363 -29.14 0.60 3.68
CA GLN A 363 -28.56 1.91 3.98
C GLN A 363 -27.16 2.10 3.39
N THR A 364 -26.68 1.16 2.57
CA THR A 364 -25.34 1.24 1.95
C THR A 364 -25.14 2.57 1.23
N GLN A 365 -26.07 2.94 0.34
CA GLN A 365 -25.94 4.17 -0.44
C GLN A 365 -25.88 5.43 0.43
N VAL A 366 -26.66 5.47 1.52
CA VAL A 366 -26.67 6.58 2.48
C VAL A 366 -25.34 6.68 3.23
N ALA A 367 -24.78 5.55 3.67
CA ALA A 367 -23.48 5.51 4.33
C ALA A 367 -22.35 5.97 3.40
N LEU A 368 -22.38 5.54 2.14
CA LEU A 368 -21.38 5.94 1.14
C LEU A 368 -21.44 7.45 0.87
N GLN A 369 -22.64 8.00 0.70
CA GLN A 369 -22.80 9.45 0.52
C GLN A 369 -22.28 10.23 1.73
N TRP A 370 -22.58 9.76 2.95
CA TRP A 370 -22.11 10.41 4.17
C TRP A 370 -20.57 10.43 4.29
N ILE A 371 -19.88 9.36 3.90
CA ILE A 371 -18.40 9.34 3.88
C ILE A 371 -17.86 10.40 2.92
N ILE A 372 -18.48 10.54 1.74
CA ILE A 372 -18.09 11.54 0.73
C ILE A 372 -18.30 12.95 1.27
N ASP A 373 -19.47 13.22 1.86
CA ASP A 373 -19.81 14.54 2.39
C ASP A 373 -18.89 14.93 3.56
N LEU A 374 -18.54 13.98 4.44
CA LEU A 374 -17.60 14.18 5.54
C LEU A 374 -16.21 14.56 5.03
N ASP A 375 -15.67 13.82 4.06
CA ASP A 375 -14.36 14.10 3.47
C ASP A 375 -14.33 15.48 2.78
N GLN A 376 -15.35 15.81 1.99
CA GLN A 376 -15.44 17.10 1.30
C GLN A 376 -15.49 18.27 2.28
N GLN A 377 -16.30 18.17 3.34
CA GLN A 377 -16.42 19.24 4.35
C GLN A 377 -15.14 19.38 5.18
N LEU A 378 -14.51 18.27 5.55
CA LEU A 378 -13.24 18.30 6.28
C LEU A 378 -12.12 18.91 5.43
N ASN A 379 -11.98 18.49 4.17
CA ASN A 379 -10.99 19.04 3.25
C ASN A 379 -11.20 20.54 3.00
N ALA A 380 -12.46 20.98 2.85
CA ALA A 380 -12.79 22.40 2.73
C ALA A 380 -12.37 23.20 3.99
N ALA A 381 -12.70 22.69 5.18
CA ALA A 381 -12.34 23.31 6.45
C ALA A 381 -10.81 23.43 6.63
N ILE A 382 -10.07 22.38 6.26
CA ILE A 382 -8.61 22.36 6.33
C ILE A 382 -8.00 23.39 5.38
N MET A 383 -8.46 23.44 4.13
CA MET A 383 -7.95 24.38 3.12
C MET A 383 -8.28 25.84 3.45
N GLU A 384 -9.42 26.10 4.09
CA GLU A 384 -9.82 27.44 4.54
C GLU A 384 -8.87 27.99 5.61
N HIS A 385 -8.50 27.16 6.60
CA HIS A 385 -7.77 27.61 7.79
C HIS A 385 -6.25 27.39 7.71
N PHE A 386 -5.75 26.53 6.82
CA PHE A 386 -4.33 26.19 6.76
C PHE A 386 -3.76 26.29 5.32
N LYS A 387 -3.07 27.40 5.01
CA LYS A 387 -2.53 27.69 3.66
C LYS A 387 -1.19 27.00 3.30
N LYS A 388 -0.55 26.28 4.22
CA LYS A 388 0.72 25.55 4.02
C LYS A 388 0.72 24.24 4.82
N ILE A 389 -0.23 23.35 4.57
CA ILE A 389 -0.08 21.97 5.07
C ILE A 389 0.81 21.22 4.09
N SER A 390 2.12 21.39 4.26
CA SER A 390 3.14 20.52 3.68
C SER A 390 3.22 19.17 4.43
N LEU A 391 2.33 18.90 5.37
CA LEU A 391 2.36 17.75 6.28
C LEU A 391 1.29 16.69 6.00
N ILE A 392 0.28 17.00 5.19
CA ILE A 392 -0.78 16.06 4.82
C ILE A 392 -1.01 16.26 3.33
N ASP A 393 -0.48 15.35 2.53
CA ASP A 393 -1.07 15.04 1.25
C ASP A 393 -2.50 14.53 1.54
N LEU A 394 -3.49 15.42 1.65
CA LEU A 394 -4.86 15.09 2.10
C LEU A 394 -5.47 13.95 1.28
N HIS A 395 -5.15 13.90 0.00
CA HIS A 395 -5.51 12.83 -0.94
C HIS A 395 -4.93 11.43 -0.60
N LYS A 396 -3.93 11.36 0.30
CA LYS A 396 -3.36 10.12 0.84
C LYS A 396 -3.98 9.73 2.18
N SER A 397 -4.88 10.53 2.74
CA SER A 397 -5.53 10.18 4.00
C SER A 397 -6.43 8.96 3.84
N TRP A 398 -6.57 8.15 4.90
CA TRP A 398 -7.47 7.01 4.86
C TRP A 398 -8.93 7.42 4.62
N LEU A 399 -9.33 8.62 5.05
CA LEU A 399 -10.70 9.12 4.85
C LEU A 399 -10.94 9.45 3.37
N SER A 400 -10.00 10.14 2.72
CA SER A 400 -10.09 10.45 1.29
C SER A 400 -10.04 9.18 0.43
N ILE A 401 -9.26 8.18 0.81
CA ILE A 401 -9.26 6.86 0.13
C ILE A 401 -10.64 6.18 0.23
N LEU A 402 -11.31 6.26 1.39
CA LEU A 402 -12.66 5.71 1.55
C LEU A 402 -13.71 6.51 0.76
N ALA A 403 -13.57 7.84 0.70
CA ALA A 403 -14.43 8.71 -0.09
C ALA A 403 -14.26 8.45 -1.60
N GLU A 404 -13.03 8.29 -2.08
CA GLU A 404 -12.73 7.87 -3.46
C GLU A 404 -13.39 6.52 -3.76
N ALA A 405 -13.25 5.53 -2.87
CA ALA A 405 -13.88 4.22 -3.05
C ALA A 405 -15.42 4.31 -3.08
N ALA A 406 -16.01 5.16 -2.24
CA ALA A 406 -17.45 5.41 -2.23
C ALA A 406 -17.92 6.05 -3.54
N GLN A 407 -17.17 7.02 -4.09
CA GLN A 407 -17.44 7.62 -5.39
C GLN A 407 -17.34 6.60 -6.52
N ASP A 408 -16.24 5.83 -6.56
CA ASP A 408 -16.02 4.75 -7.53
C ASP A 408 -17.22 3.79 -7.54
N TYR A 409 -17.75 3.41 -6.37
CA TYR A 409 -18.91 2.53 -6.27
C TYR A 409 -20.20 3.15 -6.82
N LEU A 410 -20.48 4.41 -6.47
CA LEU A 410 -21.75 5.09 -6.83
C LEU A 410 -21.81 5.43 -8.32
N TYR A 411 -20.67 5.70 -8.95
CA TYR A 411 -20.55 6.14 -10.34
C TYR A 411 -20.00 5.08 -11.30
N SER A 412 -19.63 3.88 -10.83
CA SER A 412 -19.17 2.80 -11.71
C SER A 412 -20.24 2.33 -12.71
N ASP A 413 -19.79 1.74 -13.80
CA ASP A 413 -20.64 1.08 -14.79
C ASP A 413 -21.32 -0.18 -14.22
N ASP A 414 -22.24 -0.78 -14.99
CA ASP A 414 -23.05 -1.92 -14.54
C ASP A 414 -22.25 -3.20 -14.27
N LEU A 415 -21.08 -3.37 -14.90
CA LEU A 415 -20.23 -4.54 -14.72
C LEU A 415 -19.41 -4.40 -13.44
N ASP A 416 -18.67 -3.30 -13.32
CA ASP A 416 -17.84 -2.98 -12.17
C ASP A 416 -18.70 -2.83 -10.92
N ARG A 417 -19.90 -2.23 -11.02
CA ARG A 417 -20.84 -2.13 -9.88
C ARG A 417 -21.19 -3.49 -9.29
N LYS A 418 -21.36 -4.52 -10.13
CA LYS A 418 -21.65 -5.87 -9.66
C LYS A 418 -20.44 -6.50 -8.97
N VAL A 419 -19.23 -6.27 -9.49
CA VAL A 419 -17.98 -6.72 -8.87
C VAL A 419 -17.76 -6.01 -7.53
N TYR A 420 -17.87 -4.69 -7.51
CA TYR A 420 -17.74 -3.87 -6.32
C TYR A 420 -18.78 -4.21 -5.26
N ALA A 421 -20.04 -4.45 -5.63
CA ALA A 421 -21.07 -4.91 -4.69
C ALA A 421 -20.72 -6.24 -4.01
N ARG A 422 -20.06 -7.16 -4.70
CA ARG A 422 -19.59 -8.42 -4.10
C ARG A 422 -18.46 -8.17 -3.10
N LEU A 423 -17.46 -7.38 -3.50
CA LEU A 423 -16.30 -7.06 -2.69
C LEU A 423 -16.68 -6.29 -1.43
N LEU A 424 -17.60 -5.33 -1.56
CA LEU A 424 -18.18 -4.58 -0.45
C LEU A 424 -18.91 -5.51 0.52
N ASN A 425 -19.69 -6.48 0.01
CA ASN A 425 -20.35 -7.48 0.84
C ASN A 425 -19.38 -8.49 1.47
N LEU A 426 -18.29 -8.83 0.78
CA LEU A 426 -17.22 -9.66 1.32
C LEU A 426 -16.52 -8.93 2.48
N GLY A 427 -16.18 -7.66 2.29
CA GLY A 427 -15.64 -6.78 3.33
C GLY A 427 -16.55 -6.68 4.54
N ARG A 428 -17.87 -6.54 4.35
CA ARG A 428 -18.84 -6.53 5.45
C ARG A 428 -18.74 -7.76 6.36
N ARG A 429 -18.52 -8.95 5.77
CA ARG A 429 -18.34 -10.21 6.51
C ARG A 429 -16.96 -10.35 7.14
N LYS A 430 -15.98 -9.60 6.66
CA LYS A 430 -14.56 -9.68 7.03
C LYS A 430 -14.05 -8.39 7.70
N ALA A 431 -14.94 -7.63 8.34
CA ALA A 431 -14.60 -6.41 9.08
C ALA A 431 -13.52 -6.62 10.16
N GLY A 432 -13.27 -7.87 10.58
CA GLY A 432 -12.17 -8.23 11.47
C GLY A 432 -10.77 -7.86 10.96
N LEU A 433 -10.56 -7.68 9.65
CA LEU A 433 -9.26 -7.26 9.10
C LEU A 433 -8.75 -5.96 9.73
N LEU A 434 -9.65 -4.97 9.89
CA LEU A 434 -9.34 -3.66 10.47
C LEU A 434 -9.42 -3.65 12.01
N GLY A 435 -9.92 -4.73 12.61
CA GLY A 435 -10.48 -4.71 13.96
C GLY A 435 -11.92 -4.17 13.96
N LYS A 436 -12.75 -4.62 14.91
CA LYS A 436 -14.10 -4.06 15.06
C LYS A 436 -14.00 -2.74 15.83
N PRO A 437 -14.53 -1.63 15.30
CA PRO A 437 -14.53 -0.37 16.03
C PRO A 437 -15.51 -0.45 17.21
N ASP A 438 -15.06 -0.04 18.40
CA ASP A 438 -15.95 0.09 19.57
C ASP A 438 -16.98 1.22 19.39
N ARG A 439 -16.60 2.24 18.60
CA ARG A 439 -17.38 3.46 18.33
C ARG A 439 -17.57 3.61 16.82
N PRO A 440 -18.80 3.44 16.27
CA PRO A 440 -19.05 3.52 14.83
C PRO A 440 -18.95 4.97 14.30
N PHE A 441 -18.99 5.12 12.97
CA PHE A 441 -18.99 6.43 12.30
C PHE A 441 -17.80 7.31 12.69
N PHE A 442 -16.62 6.69 12.84
CA PHE A 442 -15.39 7.36 13.27
C PHE A 442 -15.55 8.10 14.60
N ALA A 443 -16.35 7.56 15.54
CA ALA A 443 -16.71 8.15 16.83
C ALA A 443 -17.51 9.47 16.76
N LEU A 444 -17.78 10.03 15.58
CA LEU A 444 -18.63 11.24 15.43
C LEU A 444 -20.09 11.01 15.85
N GLY A 445 -20.53 9.75 15.89
CA GLY A 445 -21.85 9.37 16.41
C GLY A 445 -21.93 9.34 17.94
N GLU A 446 -20.84 9.58 18.66
CA GLU A 446 -20.90 9.71 20.12
C GLU A 446 -21.69 10.94 20.52
N PRO A 447 -22.69 10.83 21.40
CA PRO A 447 -23.49 11.98 21.80
C PRO A 447 -22.66 13.17 22.30
N ASP A 448 -21.59 12.94 23.07
CA ASP A 448 -20.73 14.02 23.57
C ASP A 448 -20.09 14.84 22.45
N ILE A 449 -19.68 14.17 21.37
CA ILE A 449 -19.00 14.78 20.23
C ILE A 449 -20.04 15.37 19.27
N PHE A 450 -21.14 14.66 19.05
CA PHE A 450 -22.22 15.06 18.16
C PHE A 450 -22.89 16.37 18.61
N VAL A 451 -23.00 16.61 19.93
CA VAL A 451 -23.56 17.85 20.48
C VAL A 451 -22.63 19.06 20.29
N GLU A 452 -21.33 18.84 20.06
CA GLU A 452 -20.35 19.90 19.81
C GLU A 452 -20.34 20.36 18.34
N LEU A 453 -20.81 19.52 17.40
CA LEU A 453 -20.83 19.83 15.96
C LEU A 453 -21.72 21.02 15.56
N PRO A 454 -22.95 21.21 16.09
CA PRO A 454 -23.78 22.36 15.74
C PRO A 454 -23.21 23.63 16.36
N THR A 455 -23.02 24.69 15.58
CA THR A 455 -22.55 25.98 16.10
C THR A 455 -23.70 26.74 16.81
N HIS A 456 -24.92 26.63 16.28
CA HIS A 456 -26.05 27.39 16.80
C HIS A 456 -26.68 26.73 18.03
N VAL A 457 -26.91 27.52 19.08
CA VAL A 457 -27.54 27.10 20.34
C VAL A 457 -28.86 26.36 20.12
N GLU A 458 -29.68 26.81 19.16
CA GLU A 458 -30.95 26.16 18.81
C GLU A 458 -30.77 24.73 18.28
N GLU A 459 -29.74 24.53 17.48
CA GLU A 459 -29.43 23.22 16.90
C GLU A 459 -28.86 22.28 17.96
N ARG A 460 -27.98 22.79 18.85
CA ARG A 460 -27.50 22.05 20.04
C ARG A 460 -28.67 21.60 20.92
N ILE A 461 -29.64 22.49 21.18
CA ILE A 461 -30.86 22.15 21.92
C ILE A 461 -31.66 21.07 21.19
N LEU A 462 -31.80 21.13 19.87
CA LEU A 462 -32.49 20.10 19.09
C LEU A 462 -31.79 18.74 19.18
N CYS A 463 -30.45 18.70 19.10
CA CYS A 463 -29.67 17.48 19.30
C CYS A 463 -29.89 16.88 20.69
N LEU A 464 -29.79 17.69 21.75
CA LEU A 464 -30.04 17.26 23.12
C LEU A 464 -31.49 16.77 23.35
N ARG A 465 -32.47 17.36 22.67
CA ARG A 465 -33.87 16.89 22.70
C ARG A 465 -34.03 15.53 22.03
N ASN A 466 -33.38 15.30 20.88
CA ASN A 466 -33.43 13.99 20.22
C ASN A 466 -32.77 12.92 21.11
N ILE A 467 -31.62 13.23 21.71
CA ILE A 467 -30.97 12.36 22.70
C ILE A 467 -31.94 12.05 23.85
N ALA A 468 -32.54 13.08 24.46
CA ALA A 468 -33.49 12.92 25.56
C ALA A 468 -34.71 12.05 25.21
N GLN A 469 -35.25 12.17 23.99
CA GLN A 469 -36.39 11.35 23.52
C GLN A 469 -36.08 9.86 23.39
N THR A 470 -34.81 9.48 23.24
CA THR A 470 -34.39 8.07 23.14
C THR A 470 -34.18 7.40 24.50
N THR A 471 -34.40 8.13 25.59
CA THR A 471 -34.12 7.70 26.96
C THR A 471 -35.41 7.31 27.69
N PRO A 472 -35.34 6.48 28.75
CA PRO A 472 -36.52 6.07 29.52
C PRO A 472 -36.97 7.14 30.53
N PHE A 473 -36.35 8.33 30.53
CA PHE A 473 -36.64 9.41 31.47
C PHE A 473 -38.00 10.07 31.18
N GLU A 474 -38.68 10.50 32.24
CA GLU A 474 -39.91 11.28 32.10
C GLU A 474 -39.59 12.77 31.86
N ALA A 475 -40.57 13.53 31.38
CA ALA A 475 -40.38 14.95 31.07
C ALA A 475 -39.97 15.83 32.28
N GLY A 476 -40.15 15.35 33.51
CA GLY A 476 -39.71 16.02 34.73
C GLY A 476 -38.28 15.71 35.17
N ASP A 477 -37.63 14.70 34.56
CA ASP A 477 -36.33 14.20 34.99
C ASP A 477 -35.16 14.86 34.25
N LEU A 478 -35.44 15.53 33.11
CA LEU A 478 -34.44 16.10 32.22
C LEU A 478 -34.66 17.58 31.93
N LEU A 479 -33.58 18.36 32.03
CA LEU A 479 -33.58 19.80 31.78
C LEU A 479 -32.39 20.17 30.90
N ILE A 480 -32.60 21.05 29.91
CA ILE A 480 -31.49 21.63 29.14
C ILE A 480 -31.23 23.03 29.71
N ARG A 481 -29.98 23.28 30.12
CA ARG A 481 -29.46 24.62 30.41
C ARG A 481 -28.73 25.12 29.17
N TYR A 482 -28.98 26.36 28.76
CA TYR A 482 -28.34 26.93 27.59
C TYR A 482 -28.04 28.41 27.75
N ARG A 483 -27.04 28.91 27.03
CA ARG A 483 -26.71 30.33 26.96
C ARG A 483 -27.10 30.90 25.58
N PRO A 484 -27.96 31.93 25.48
CA PRO A 484 -28.44 32.43 24.19
C PRO A 484 -27.40 33.25 23.39
N ALA A 485 -26.34 33.74 24.05
CA ALA A 485 -25.23 34.47 23.45
C ALA A 485 -23.98 34.38 24.35
N PRO A 486 -22.75 34.53 23.82
CA PRO A 486 -21.55 34.59 24.66
C PRO A 486 -21.70 35.65 25.76
N ALA A 487 -21.39 35.30 27.01
CA ALA A 487 -21.56 36.13 28.21
C ALA A 487 -23.01 36.45 28.67
N ALA A 488 -24.05 35.88 28.05
CA ALA A 488 -25.41 35.97 28.59
C ALA A 488 -25.62 35.08 29.83
N ASP A 489 -26.62 35.42 30.65
CA ASP A 489 -27.06 34.56 31.74
C ASP A 489 -27.66 33.23 31.20
N TYR A 490 -27.62 32.19 32.02
CA TYR A 490 -28.21 30.89 31.68
C TYR A 490 -29.73 30.95 31.58
N GLU A 491 -30.25 30.33 30.52
CA GLU A 491 -31.66 30.04 30.30
C GLU A 491 -31.89 28.53 30.33
N TYR A 492 -33.15 28.12 30.42
CA TYR A 492 -33.51 26.70 30.56
C TYR A 492 -34.61 26.31 29.58
N THR A 493 -34.67 25.03 29.17
CA THR A 493 -35.77 24.49 28.36
C THR A 493 -36.02 23.01 28.65
N THR A 494 -37.26 22.55 28.38
CA THR A 494 -37.61 21.13 28.52
C THR A 494 -36.93 20.29 27.45
N ALA A 495 -36.34 19.17 27.86
CA ALA A 495 -35.71 18.20 26.97
C ALA A 495 -36.75 17.29 26.27
N ILE A 496 -37.83 16.93 26.96
CA ILE A 496 -38.93 16.11 26.43
C ILE A 496 -40.20 16.98 26.33
N PRO A 497 -41.02 16.86 25.25
CA PRO A 497 -42.23 17.64 25.12
C PRO A 497 -43.29 17.19 26.14
N ARG A 498 -44.06 18.15 26.66
CA ARG A 498 -45.07 17.92 27.71
C ARG A 498 -46.41 18.57 27.35
N PRO A 499 -47.55 18.11 27.92
CA PRO A 499 -48.83 18.74 27.66
C PRO A 499 -48.83 20.18 28.20
N LYS A 500 -49.25 21.12 27.36
CA LYS A 500 -49.42 22.53 27.73
C LYS A 500 -50.78 22.68 28.42
N ARG A 501 -50.85 23.44 29.52
CA ARG A 501 -52.12 23.71 30.24
C ARG A 501 -52.43 25.20 30.20
N GLN A 502 -53.52 25.60 29.52
CA GLN A 502 -54.05 26.95 29.62
C GLN A 502 -54.85 27.16 30.91
N PHE A 503 -54.57 28.26 31.61
CA PHE A 503 -55.22 28.60 32.89
C PHE A 503 -56.66 29.13 32.76
N GLN A 504 -57.33 29.02 31.61
CA GLN A 504 -58.60 29.74 31.40
C GLN A 504 -59.84 28.94 31.02
N ASN A 505 -59.78 27.61 30.87
CA ASN A 505 -61.00 26.79 30.89
C ASN A 505 -60.69 25.45 31.56
N MET A 506 -61.47 25.14 32.60
CA MET A 506 -61.31 23.97 33.47
C MET A 506 -62.07 22.74 32.91
N GLU A 507 -62.27 22.70 31.60
CA GLU A 507 -62.83 21.56 30.88
C GLU A 507 -61.80 21.05 29.87
N ALA A 508 -61.67 19.72 29.85
CA ALA A 508 -60.55 18.99 29.31
C ALA A 508 -60.46 19.04 27.77
N ASP A 509 -59.64 19.94 27.25
CA ASP A 509 -59.01 19.77 25.95
C ASP A 509 -57.50 19.54 26.17
N ILE A 510 -57.04 18.32 25.92
CA ILE A 510 -55.62 17.96 25.95
C ILE A 510 -54.94 18.70 24.78
N GLU A 511 -54.25 19.79 25.09
CA GLU A 511 -53.43 20.53 24.12
C GLU A 511 -52.27 19.66 23.56
N PRO A 512 -51.75 19.98 22.36
CA PRO A 512 -50.63 19.25 21.78
C PRO A 512 -49.38 19.32 22.67
N LEU A 513 -48.70 18.17 22.80
CA LEU A 513 -47.40 18.07 23.47
C LEU A 513 -46.42 19.09 22.88
N GLY A 514 -45.76 19.88 23.71
CA GLY A 514 -44.81 20.90 23.27
C GLY A 514 -43.67 21.16 24.25
N HIS A 515 -42.62 21.83 23.77
CA HIS A 515 -41.48 22.24 24.59
C HIS A 515 -41.72 23.60 25.27
N THR A 516 -41.24 23.75 26.50
CA THR A 516 -41.32 24.99 27.29
C THR A 516 -39.92 25.59 27.45
N ARG A 517 -39.80 26.92 27.39
CA ARG A 517 -38.55 27.68 27.60
C ARG A 517 -38.71 28.67 28.73
N TRP A 518 -37.68 28.75 29.58
CA TRP A 518 -37.57 29.66 30.70
C TRP A 518 -36.42 30.63 30.43
N LEU A 519 -36.78 31.85 30.02
CA LEU A 519 -35.83 32.91 29.66
C LEU A 519 -35.56 33.80 30.87
N ASN A 520 -34.30 34.20 31.08
CA ASN A 520 -33.91 35.14 32.14
C ASN A 520 -34.23 36.57 31.68
N ILE A 521 -35.13 37.26 32.38
CA ILE A 521 -35.41 38.68 32.14
C ILE A 521 -34.75 39.46 33.26
N ASN A 522 -33.46 39.80 33.11
CA ASN A 522 -32.85 40.74 34.02
C ASN A 522 -33.15 42.17 33.52
N PRO A 523 -33.93 42.99 34.24
CA PRO A 523 -34.34 44.30 33.75
C PRO A 523 -33.20 45.35 33.71
N GLN A 524 -31.98 45.02 34.17
CA GLN A 524 -30.86 45.96 34.28
C GLN A 524 -29.74 45.80 33.24
N SER A 525 -29.71 44.72 32.45
CA SER A 525 -28.74 44.53 31.35
C SER A 525 -29.40 44.82 30.01
N CYS A 526 -29.71 46.09 29.77
CA CYS A 526 -30.26 46.55 28.50
C CYS A 526 -29.11 46.89 27.55
N ASP A 527 -28.57 45.87 26.86
CA ASP A 527 -27.92 46.09 25.56
C ASP A 527 -28.16 44.91 24.60
N GLN A 528 -29.07 45.19 23.66
CA GLN A 528 -29.22 44.67 22.29
C GLN A 528 -29.36 43.15 22.03
N ARG A 529 -30.53 42.60 22.38
CA ARG A 529 -31.42 41.92 21.41
C ARG A 529 -32.85 42.39 21.65
N GLN A 530 -33.49 43.05 20.69
CA GLN A 530 -34.84 43.61 20.88
C GLN A 530 -35.87 42.48 21.09
N ILE A 531 -36.15 42.18 22.35
CA ILE A 531 -37.27 41.35 22.78
C ILE A 531 -38.54 42.18 22.60
N LYS A 532 -39.33 41.93 21.54
CA LYS A 532 -40.58 42.67 21.30
C LYS A 532 -41.78 41.97 21.95
N ARG A 533 -42.66 42.75 22.57
CA ARG A 533 -43.90 42.29 23.22
C ARG A 533 -45.04 42.24 22.21
N ALA A 534 -45.57 41.06 21.92
CA ALA A 534 -46.81 40.90 21.16
C ALA A 534 -48.04 41.23 22.02
N ALA A 535 -49.16 41.57 21.37
CA ALA A 535 -50.40 42.07 22.01
C ALA A 535 -51.03 41.12 23.06
N HIS A 536 -50.55 39.87 23.18
CA HIS A 536 -51.10 38.84 24.07
C HIS A 536 -50.10 38.36 25.14
N GLY A 537 -49.00 39.11 25.37
CA GLY A 537 -48.03 38.79 26.42
C GLY A 537 -46.92 37.80 26.01
N HIS A 538 -46.82 37.48 24.72
CA HIS A 538 -45.69 36.75 24.14
C HIS A 538 -44.53 37.69 23.84
N TYR A 539 -43.30 37.20 24.04
CA TYR A 539 -42.07 37.93 23.75
C TYR A 539 -41.25 37.08 22.78
N TYR A 540 -40.67 37.70 21.74
CA TYR A 540 -39.84 37.01 20.74
C TYR A 540 -38.50 37.73 20.56
N TYR A 541 -37.45 36.97 20.24
CA TYR A 541 -36.21 37.54 19.73
C TYR A 541 -36.46 37.98 18.28
N SER A 542 -36.17 39.25 17.96
CA SER A 542 -36.19 39.71 16.57
C SER A 542 -35.07 39.00 15.80
N PRO A 543 -35.36 38.33 14.67
CA PRO A 543 -34.30 37.78 13.82
C PRO A 543 -33.68 38.92 13.02
N ASP A 544 -32.36 39.10 13.11
CA ASP A 544 -31.63 39.76 12.05
C ASP A 544 -31.49 38.73 10.91
N ASN A 545 -32.12 39.04 9.77
CA ASN A 545 -32.35 38.21 8.58
C ASN A 545 -33.58 37.27 8.63
N GLY A 546 -34.52 37.56 7.74
CA GLY A 546 -35.85 36.96 7.67
C GLY A 546 -35.83 35.49 7.30
N GLY A 547 -36.60 34.70 8.05
CA GLY A 547 -36.90 33.31 7.71
C GLY A 547 -36.72 32.31 8.85
N SER A 548 -37.08 32.62 10.09
CA SER A 548 -37.23 31.58 11.11
C SER A 548 -38.46 31.79 11.98
N ARG A 549 -39.12 30.68 12.29
CA ARG A 549 -40.46 30.57 12.89
C ARG A 549 -40.45 31.19 14.29
N ALA A 550 -41.41 32.07 14.59
CA ALA A 550 -41.55 32.74 15.88
C ALA A 550 -41.59 31.73 17.04
N SER A 551 -40.59 31.78 17.93
CA SER A 551 -40.58 31.02 19.19
C SER A 551 -41.55 31.66 20.18
N GLY A 552 -42.70 31.03 20.38
CA GLY A 552 -43.72 31.49 21.33
C GLY A 552 -43.24 31.36 22.78
N ARG A 553 -43.27 32.45 23.54
CA ARG A 553 -43.06 32.42 25.01
C ARG A 553 -44.37 32.12 25.73
N GLU A 554 -44.37 31.18 26.67
CA GLU A 554 -45.40 31.06 27.70
C GLU A 554 -44.93 31.79 28.97
N LYS A 555 -45.80 32.58 29.59
CA LYS A 555 -45.59 33.04 30.97
C LYS A 555 -45.64 31.81 31.86
N ILE A 556 -44.64 31.61 32.72
CA ILE A 556 -44.65 30.59 33.77
C ILE A 556 -45.91 30.81 34.61
N ARG A 557 -46.84 29.85 34.61
CA ARG A 557 -48.02 29.88 35.48
C ARG A 557 -47.83 28.87 36.61
N PRO A 558 -48.46 29.04 37.79
CA PRO A 558 -48.25 28.18 38.96
C PRO A 558 -48.48 26.67 38.72
N LEU A 559 -49.23 26.29 37.68
CA LEU A 559 -49.42 24.90 37.28
C LEU A 559 -48.22 24.28 36.52
N ASP A 560 -47.32 25.09 35.96
CA ASP A 560 -46.04 24.63 35.40
C ASP A 560 -45.06 24.16 36.49
N CYS A 561 -45.35 24.51 37.74
CA CYS A 561 -44.56 24.30 38.95
C CYS A 561 -44.92 23.00 39.72
N GLU A 562 -45.83 22.17 39.20
CA GLU A 562 -46.30 20.95 39.89
C GLU A 562 -45.22 19.85 40.07
N LEU A 563 -44.08 19.97 39.38
CA LEU A 563 -43.01 18.97 39.39
C LEU A 563 -41.72 19.42 40.07
N ILE A 564 -41.35 20.70 40.04
CA ILE A 564 -40.02 21.16 40.50
C ILE A 564 -40.15 22.48 41.30
N ARG A 565 -39.92 22.39 42.61
CA ARG A 565 -40.07 23.52 43.57
C ARG A 565 -38.79 24.36 43.67
N THR A 566 -37.64 23.70 43.57
CA THR A 566 -36.31 24.28 43.67
C THR A 566 -35.39 23.49 42.76
N PHE A 567 -34.60 24.18 41.93
CA PHE A 567 -33.55 23.57 41.12
C PHE A 567 -32.22 23.75 41.84
N ARG A 568 -31.51 22.65 42.10
CA ARG A 568 -30.11 22.71 42.51
C ARG A 568 -29.24 22.11 41.43
N VAL A 569 -28.28 22.85 40.89
CA VAL A 569 -27.28 22.33 39.95
C VAL A 569 -25.96 22.33 40.68
N ALA A 570 -25.27 21.19 40.76
CA ALA A 570 -24.01 21.05 41.50
C ALA A 570 -24.06 21.50 42.98
N GLY A 571 -25.22 21.42 43.62
CA GLY A 571 -25.42 21.80 45.03
C GLY A 571 -25.85 23.26 45.25
N GLU A 572 -25.78 24.11 44.24
CA GLU A 572 -26.22 25.51 44.31
C GLU A 572 -27.65 25.68 43.83
N THR A 573 -28.44 26.50 44.54
CA THR A 573 -29.84 26.80 44.16
C THR A 573 -29.85 27.76 42.98
N THR A 574 -30.14 27.25 41.78
CA THR A 574 -30.14 28.05 40.54
C THR A 574 -31.45 28.78 40.30
N ILE A 575 -32.57 28.20 40.74
CA ILE A 575 -33.90 28.81 40.66
C ILE A 575 -34.72 28.40 41.90
N HIS A 576 -35.27 29.39 42.60
CA HIS A 576 -36.14 29.21 43.76
C HIS A 576 -37.50 29.86 43.53
N TRP A 577 -38.57 29.06 43.52
CA TRP A 577 -39.94 29.56 43.33
C TRP A 577 -40.68 29.62 44.66
N ASP A 578 -40.73 30.79 45.29
CA ASP A 578 -41.57 31.02 46.48
C ASP A 578 -42.97 31.50 46.07
N THR A 579 -43.88 30.56 45.82
CA THR A 579 -45.32 30.85 45.72
C THR A 579 -46.15 29.92 46.62
N PRO A 580 -47.13 30.46 47.38
CA PRO A 580 -48.02 29.64 48.21
C PRO A 580 -48.86 28.72 47.33
N GLY A 581 -48.76 27.40 47.54
CA GLY A 581 -49.53 26.38 46.82
C GLY A 581 -48.76 25.58 45.74
N ALA A 582 -47.47 25.84 45.52
CA ALA A 582 -46.65 25.01 44.64
C ALA A 582 -46.34 23.65 45.30
N ALA A 583 -47.04 22.59 44.87
CA ALA A 583 -46.65 21.21 45.12
C ALA A 583 -45.61 20.81 44.08
N GLY A 584 -44.41 20.37 44.46
CA GLY A 584 -43.37 19.97 43.49
C GLY A 584 -42.19 19.32 44.19
N ARG A 585 -41.46 18.42 43.51
CA ARG A 585 -40.28 17.77 44.08
C ARG A 585 -39.11 18.77 44.16
N LEU A 586 -38.26 18.60 45.16
CA LEU A 586 -36.96 19.26 45.23
C LEU A 586 -35.97 18.37 44.48
N ASN A 587 -35.73 18.67 43.20
CA ASN A 587 -34.83 17.87 42.39
C ASN A 587 -33.45 18.55 42.35
N THR A 588 -32.43 17.85 42.84
CA THR A 588 -31.04 18.21 42.52
C THR A 588 -30.73 17.66 41.13
N PHE A 589 -30.13 18.45 40.27
CA PHE A 589 -29.78 18.07 38.91
C PHE A 589 -28.26 17.94 38.79
N LYS A 590 -27.81 16.85 38.18
CA LYS A 590 -26.40 16.61 37.85
C LYS A 590 -26.20 16.80 36.36
N TYR A 591 -25.06 17.37 36.00
CA TYR A 591 -24.62 17.44 34.61
C TYR A 591 -24.61 16.03 34.03
N TRP A 592 -25.09 15.92 32.78
CA TRP A 592 -25.11 14.66 32.07
C TRP A 592 -24.28 14.72 30.78
N ILE A 593 -24.56 15.67 29.88
CA ILE A 593 -23.92 15.76 28.57
C ILE A 593 -24.01 17.17 27.97
N GLY A 594 -23.04 17.55 27.13
CA GLY A 594 -22.96 18.84 26.44
C GLY A 594 -21.88 19.75 27.02
N ASP A 595 -21.91 21.03 26.68
CA ASP A 595 -20.98 22.00 27.25
C ASP A 595 -21.63 22.66 28.47
N GLU A 596 -21.06 22.48 29.67
CA GLU A 596 -21.59 23.08 30.89
C GLU A 596 -21.69 24.61 30.78
N ASP A 597 -20.75 25.24 30.08
CA ASP A 597 -20.68 26.69 29.95
C ASP A 597 -21.59 27.23 28.85
N GLU A 598 -21.95 26.43 27.85
CA GLU A 598 -22.83 26.85 26.76
C GLU A 598 -24.20 26.19 26.76
N VAL A 599 -24.27 24.90 26.42
CA VAL A 599 -25.52 24.15 26.25
C VAL A 599 -25.32 22.73 26.75
N ALA A 600 -26.00 22.38 27.84
CA ALA A 600 -25.89 21.07 28.47
C ALA A 600 -27.23 20.53 28.94
N LEU A 601 -27.34 19.20 28.91
CA LEU A 601 -28.44 18.43 29.45
C LEU A 601 -28.10 17.98 30.88
N PHE A 602 -29.06 18.16 31.77
CA PHE A 602 -28.97 17.82 33.18
C PHE A 602 -30.05 16.80 33.52
N CYS A 603 -29.70 15.83 34.37
CA CYS A 603 -30.61 14.80 34.86
C CYS A 603 -30.84 14.93 36.37
N ALA A 604 -32.04 14.61 36.84
CA ALA A 604 -32.34 14.62 38.27
C ALA A 604 -31.50 13.55 39.02
N GLN A 605 -30.92 13.93 40.15
CA GLN A 605 -30.01 13.13 40.97
C GLN A 605 -30.72 11.99 41.71
N ASP A 606 -32.00 12.17 42.01
CA ASP A 606 -32.82 11.22 42.78
C ASP A 606 -33.60 10.25 41.89
N THR A 607 -33.33 10.22 40.58
CA THR A 607 -33.98 9.34 39.59
C THR A 607 -33.07 8.17 39.17
N ILE A 608 -33.51 7.38 38.19
CA ILE A 608 -32.78 6.23 37.65
C ILE A 608 -31.38 6.68 37.19
N SER A 609 -30.34 5.90 37.49
CA SER A 609 -28.98 6.19 36.99
C SER A 609 -29.01 6.43 35.47
N PRO A 610 -28.32 7.46 34.96
CA PRO A 610 -28.37 7.78 33.53
C PRO A 610 -28.01 6.54 32.70
N PRO A 611 -28.87 6.14 31.74
CA PRO A 611 -28.60 4.99 30.91
C PRO A 611 -27.36 5.27 30.06
N GLN A 612 -26.68 4.21 29.65
CA GLN A 612 -25.60 4.35 28.67
C GLN A 612 -26.16 5.00 27.39
N LEU A 613 -25.56 6.12 27.03
CA LEU A 613 -25.89 6.87 25.83
C LEU A 613 -25.61 5.99 24.60
N ARG A 614 -26.62 5.86 23.74
CA ARG A 614 -26.48 5.12 22.48
C ARG A 614 -25.85 6.03 21.43
N SER A 615 -25.05 5.43 20.53
CA SER A 615 -24.55 6.14 19.35
C SER A 615 -25.72 6.68 18.52
N VAL A 616 -25.56 7.91 18.03
CA VAL A 616 -26.48 8.56 17.10
C VAL A 616 -26.62 7.71 15.83
N PRO A 617 -27.84 7.45 15.33
CA PRO A 617 -28.04 6.64 14.13
C PRO A 617 -27.55 7.38 12.87
N LEU A 618 -27.11 6.61 11.87
CA LEU A 618 -26.61 7.15 10.59
C LEU A 618 -27.57 8.16 9.94
N SER A 619 -28.88 7.91 9.98
CA SER A 619 -29.88 8.81 9.39
C SER A 619 -29.90 10.21 10.01
N GLU A 620 -29.59 10.32 11.31
CA GLU A 620 -29.53 11.61 12.00
C GLU A 620 -28.21 12.34 11.71
N LEU A 621 -27.10 11.60 11.65
CA LEU A 621 -25.80 12.12 11.20
C LEU A 621 -25.89 12.66 9.77
N THR A 622 -26.42 11.88 8.83
CA THR A 622 -26.58 12.31 7.43
C THR A 622 -27.43 13.57 7.33
N ARG A 623 -28.59 13.60 8.01
CA ARG A 623 -29.46 14.78 8.03
C ARG A 623 -28.73 16.03 8.52
N PHE A 624 -27.92 15.90 9.57
CA PHE A 624 -27.17 17.03 10.12
C PHE A 624 -26.16 17.61 9.11
N PHE A 625 -25.37 16.76 8.46
CA PHE A 625 -24.40 17.18 7.43
C PHE A 625 -25.08 17.76 6.17
N GLU A 626 -26.31 17.34 5.85
CA GLU A 626 -27.08 17.89 4.73
C GLU A 626 -27.74 19.25 5.08
N THR A 627 -28.37 19.38 6.25
CA THR A 627 -29.24 20.53 6.56
C THR A 627 -28.56 21.67 7.32
N ALA A 628 -27.69 21.34 8.29
CA ALA A 628 -27.13 22.32 9.22
C ALA A 628 -25.73 22.78 8.81
N LYS A 629 -24.91 21.86 8.25
CA LYS A 629 -23.50 22.06 7.86
C LYS A 629 -22.65 22.66 8.99
N PRO A 630 -21.86 21.86 9.73
CA PRO A 630 -21.04 22.37 10.83
C PRO A 630 -20.06 23.45 10.34
N MET A 631 -19.78 24.43 11.20
CA MET A 631 -18.71 25.40 10.93
C MET A 631 -17.36 24.66 10.84
N ALA A 632 -16.47 25.15 9.97
CA ALA A 632 -15.18 24.55 9.69
C ALA A 632 -14.35 24.22 10.95
N LEU A 633 -14.23 25.17 11.90
CA LEU A 633 -13.48 24.95 13.13
C LEU A 633 -14.14 23.94 14.08
N ASP A 634 -15.46 24.02 14.26
CA ASP A 634 -16.20 23.09 15.13
C ASP A 634 -16.08 21.65 14.61
N LEU A 635 -16.15 21.45 13.29
CA LEU A 635 -15.93 20.15 12.66
C LEU A 635 -14.51 19.62 12.92
N LEU A 636 -13.48 20.47 12.80
CA LEU A 636 -12.09 20.08 13.03
C LEU A 636 -11.82 19.66 14.48
N PHE A 637 -12.32 20.43 15.45
CA PHE A 637 -12.17 20.09 16.87
C PHE A 637 -12.94 18.83 17.26
N ALA A 638 -14.20 18.72 16.82
CA ALA A 638 -15.01 17.54 17.10
C ALA A 638 -14.40 16.28 16.48
N PHE A 639 -13.89 16.38 15.24
CA PHE A 639 -13.26 15.25 14.57
C PHE A 639 -11.92 14.85 15.22
N ASP A 640 -11.09 15.82 15.64
CA ASP A 640 -9.86 15.52 16.39
C ASP A 640 -10.15 14.74 17.68
N LYS A 641 -11.14 15.20 18.45
CA LYS A 641 -11.61 14.52 19.66
C LYS A 641 -12.18 13.13 19.38
N ALA A 642 -12.86 12.96 18.25
CA ALA A 642 -13.38 11.66 17.80
C ALA A 642 -12.25 10.68 17.46
N LEU A 643 -11.21 11.13 16.77
CA LEU A 643 -10.05 10.31 16.42
C LEU A 643 -9.33 9.78 17.67
N GLN A 644 -9.15 10.63 18.69
CA GLN A 644 -8.54 10.23 19.97
C GLN A 644 -9.36 9.19 20.74
N ARG A 645 -10.66 9.10 20.47
CA ARG A 645 -11.62 8.21 21.13
C ARG A 645 -11.85 6.88 20.39
N MET A 646 -11.38 6.75 19.15
CA MET A 646 -11.68 5.62 18.25
C MET A 646 -10.94 4.32 18.61
N GLY A 647 -9.88 4.40 19.42
CA GLY A 647 -9.03 3.29 19.85
C GLY A 647 -7.79 3.10 18.97
N ASP A 648 -6.63 2.96 19.61
CA ASP A 648 -5.32 2.98 18.95
C ASP A 648 -5.15 1.86 17.91
N SER A 649 -5.67 0.66 18.18
CA SER A 649 -5.56 -0.48 17.26
C SER A 649 -6.36 -0.27 15.97
N TYR A 650 -7.58 0.26 16.06
CA TYR A 650 -8.41 0.48 14.87
C TYR A 650 -7.88 1.65 14.04
N LEU A 651 -7.40 2.70 14.71
CA LEU A 651 -6.76 3.83 14.05
C LEU A 651 -5.44 3.41 13.36
N ALA A 652 -4.64 2.54 13.99
CA ALA A 652 -3.46 1.95 13.37
C ALA A 652 -3.81 1.15 12.11
N SER A 653 -4.93 0.39 12.09
CA SER A 653 -5.42 -0.28 10.87
C SER A 653 -5.76 0.71 9.76
N LEU A 654 -6.47 1.79 10.07
CA LEU A 654 -6.84 2.79 9.06
C LEU A 654 -5.60 3.48 8.47
N ARG A 655 -4.63 3.82 9.32
CA ARG A 655 -3.33 4.37 8.87
C ARG A 655 -2.52 3.35 8.08
N ALA A 656 -2.54 2.08 8.47
CA ALA A 656 -1.90 0.99 7.74
C ALA A 656 -2.52 0.83 6.34
N VAL A 657 -3.85 0.89 6.24
CA VAL A 657 -4.56 0.94 4.94
C VAL A 657 -4.09 2.13 4.11
N ALA A 658 -4.01 3.34 4.68
CA ALA A 658 -3.49 4.48 3.95
C ALA A 658 -2.07 4.24 3.43
N SER A 659 -1.17 3.69 4.26
CA SER A 659 0.19 3.32 3.85
C SER A 659 0.22 2.29 2.72
N MET A 660 -0.61 1.24 2.80
CA MET A 660 -0.72 0.24 1.73
C MET A 660 -1.15 0.88 0.41
N MET A 661 -2.14 1.78 0.48
CA MET A 661 -2.71 2.42 -0.70
C MET A 661 -1.73 3.40 -1.32
N ASP A 662 -1.01 4.17 -0.50
CA ASP A 662 0.05 5.06 -0.96
C ASP A 662 1.19 4.28 -1.64
N LEU A 663 1.60 3.16 -1.04
CA LEU A 663 2.59 2.26 -1.62
C LEU A 663 2.10 1.68 -2.97
N TYR A 664 0.90 1.09 -3.02
CA TYR A 664 0.39 0.46 -4.24
C TYR A 664 -0.03 1.45 -5.33
N LYS A 665 -0.31 2.72 -4.99
CA LYS A 665 -0.47 3.79 -5.99
C LYS A 665 0.80 3.98 -6.82
N MET A 666 1.98 3.70 -6.25
CA MET A 666 3.27 3.72 -6.96
C MET A 666 3.60 2.41 -7.70
N LEU A 667 2.75 1.38 -7.60
CA LEU A 667 2.98 0.05 -8.17
C LEU A 667 1.93 -0.28 -9.26
N PRO A 668 1.94 0.42 -10.40
CA PRO A 668 0.90 0.27 -11.42
C PRO A 668 0.83 -1.16 -11.94
N GLY A 669 -0.38 -1.75 -11.94
CA GLY A 669 -0.62 -3.12 -12.43
C GLY A 669 -0.30 -4.24 -11.42
N ALA A 670 0.18 -3.92 -10.22
CA ALA A 670 0.30 -4.90 -9.13
C ALA A 670 -1.09 -5.28 -8.58
N THR A 671 -1.20 -6.49 -8.03
CA THR A 671 -2.47 -7.05 -7.52
C THR A 671 -2.28 -7.70 -6.16
N ILE A 672 -3.30 -7.67 -5.32
CA ILE A 672 -3.25 -8.13 -3.93
C ILE A 672 -3.91 -9.50 -3.83
N ASP A 673 -3.27 -10.49 -3.20
CA ASP A 673 -3.86 -11.81 -2.97
C ASP A 673 -5.07 -11.71 -2.03
N ILE A 674 -6.18 -12.36 -2.39
CA ILE A 674 -7.43 -12.28 -1.64
C ILE A 674 -7.32 -12.87 -0.24
N LYS A 675 -6.33 -13.70 0.08
CA LYS A 675 -6.14 -14.29 1.41
C LYS A 675 -5.69 -13.26 2.45
N VAL A 676 -5.21 -12.08 2.04
CA VAL A 676 -4.92 -10.97 2.96
C VAL A 676 -6.13 -10.65 3.84
N ILE A 677 -7.35 -10.88 3.36
CA ILE A 677 -8.59 -10.60 4.11
C ILE A 677 -8.76 -11.45 5.39
N ASP A 678 -8.03 -12.55 5.51
CA ASP A 678 -8.03 -13.42 6.68
C ASP A 678 -6.99 -12.99 7.73
N SER A 679 -6.15 -12.00 7.42
CA SER A 679 -5.19 -11.40 8.36
C SER A 679 -5.87 -10.39 9.31
N HIS A 680 -5.14 -9.98 10.34
CA HIS A 680 -5.51 -8.89 11.24
C HIS A 680 -4.41 -7.84 11.18
N LEU A 681 -4.68 -6.69 10.52
CA LEU A 681 -3.64 -5.71 10.18
C LEU A 681 -2.84 -5.19 11.39
N PRO A 682 -3.46 -4.87 12.55
CA PRO A 682 -2.71 -4.36 13.70
C PRO A 682 -1.63 -5.30 14.23
N SER A 683 -1.79 -6.62 14.04
CA SER A 683 -0.85 -7.64 14.51
C SER A 683 0.18 -8.05 13.46
N THR A 684 0.20 -7.40 12.30
CA THR A 684 1.18 -7.71 11.26
C THR A 684 2.54 -7.10 11.62
N ARG A 685 3.63 -7.81 11.36
CA ARG A 685 4.99 -7.42 11.80
C ARG A 685 5.43 -6.06 11.30
N TRP A 686 5.02 -5.69 10.09
CA TRP A 686 5.36 -4.39 9.52
C TRP A 686 4.57 -3.24 10.18
N VAL A 687 3.30 -3.45 10.59
CA VAL A 687 2.53 -2.45 11.36
C VAL A 687 3.04 -2.34 12.81
N GLU A 688 3.37 -3.47 13.43
CA GLU A 688 4.01 -3.50 14.75
C GLU A 688 5.33 -2.70 14.75
N SER A 689 6.16 -2.86 13.70
CA SER A 689 7.40 -2.08 13.52
C SER A 689 7.14 -0.57 13.49
N LEU A 690 6.13 -0.14 12.72
CA LEU A 690 5.79 1.28 12.56
C LEU A 690 5.23 1.90 13.84
N THR A 691 4.37 1.18 14.55
CA THR A 691 3.77 1.64 15.81
C THR A 691 4.82 1.73 16.93
N LEU A 692 5.73 0.76 17.01
CA LEU A 692 6.86 0.79 17.95
C LEU A 692 7.81 1.96 17.66
N ALA A 693 8.14 2.20 16.39
CA ALA A 693 9.00 3.30 15.98
C ALA A 693 8.43 4.68 16.36
N GLU A 694 7.10 4.85 16.33
CA GLU A 694 6.44 6.07 16.78
C GLU A 694 6.46 6.25 18.31
N SER A 695 6.41 5.16 19.08
CA SER A 695 6.46 5.19 20.55
C SER A 695 7.87 5.40 21.12
N GLY A 696 8.91 4.97 20.38
CA GLY A 696 10.31 5.00 20.81
C GLY A 696 11.13 6.20 20.34
N ARG A 697 10.59 7.08 19.48
CA ARG A 697 11.26 8.33 19.13
C ARG A 697 11.01 9.37 20.23
N PRO A 698 12.02 9.81 21.01
CA PRO A 698 11.89 11.09 21.71
C PRO A 698 11.56 12.17 20.67
N HIS A 699 10.87 13.24 21.08
CA HIS A 699 10.42 14.39 20.26
C HIS A 699 11.54 15.16 19.50
N GLN A 700 12.70 14.55 19.25
CA GLN A 700 13.83 15.05 18.50
C GLN A 700 14.13 14.15 17.29
N SER A 701 13.18 14.07 16.37
CA SER A 701 13.53 13.87 14.96
C SER A 701 12.63 14.78 14.15
N LYS A 702 13.14 16.00 13.89
CA LYS A 702 12.57 16.87 12.86
C LYS A 702 12.43 16.02 11.58
N PRO A 703 11.23 15.83 11.01
CA PRO A 703 11.11 15.34 9.65
C PRO A 703 11.75 16.40 8.75
N ASN A 704 12.73 16.04 7.90
CA ASN A 704 13.46 16.90 6.95
C ASN A 704 12.95 18.35 6.90
N ILE A 705 13.40 19.16 7.87
CA ILE A 705 13.36 20.60 7.77
C ILE A 705 14.61 20.94 6.97
N ILE A 706 14.42 21.46 5.76
CA ILE A 706 15.42 22.29 5.11
C ILE A 706 15.80 23.36 6.12
N GLU A 707 16.96 23.23 6.75
CA GLU A 707 17.50 24.27 7.63
C GLU A 707 17.80 25.49 6.76
N PHE A 708 17.01 26.54 6.95
CA PHE A 708 17.40 27.89 6.56
C PHE A 708 18.33 28.40 7.65
N GLU A 709 19.63 28.41 7.39
CA GLU A 709 20.58 29.20 8.16
C GLU A 709 20.31 30.70 7.92
N PRO A 710 20.34 31.56 8.96
CA PRO A 710 20.49 32.98 8.77
C PRO A 710 21.98 33.35 8.77
N GLU A 711 22.42 34.00 7.69
CA GLU A 711 23.69 34.72 7.61
C GLU A 711 23.79 35.77 8.73
N SER A 712 24.87 35.73 9.52
CA SER A 712 25.45 36.95 10.07
C SER A 712 26.95 36.80 10.34
N SER A 713 27.68 37.82 9.91
CA SER A 713 29.13 38.01 9.86
C SER A 713 29.77 38.38 11.22
N GLU A 714 30.89 37.70 11.53
CA GLU A 714 32.20 38.10 12.13
C GLU A 714 32.38 39.38 12.99
N PRO A 715 33.42 39.52 13.88
CA PRO A 715 34.78 38.96 13.73
C PRO A 715 35.53 38.41 14.98
N GLU A 716 36.57 37.62 14.68
CA GLU A 716 37.90 37.38 15.29
C GLU A 716 38.16 37.56 16.81
N THR A 717 38.84 36.56 17.42
CA THR A 717 40.21 36.73 17.95
C THR A 717 40.88 35.40 18.35
N GLU A 718 42.19 35.37 18.13
CA GLU A 718 43.16 34.29 18.18
C GLU A 718 43.39 33.69 19.59
N THR A 719 43.80 32.41 19.67
CA THR A 719 45.17 32.04 20.13
C THR A 719 45.42 30.53 20.08
N GLU A 720 46.65 30.24 19.67
CA GLU A 720 47.30 28.96 19.45
C GLU A 720 47.41 28.09 20.72
N THR A 721 47.48 26.76 20.56
CA THR A 721 48.68 26.00 20.94
C THR A 721 48.63 24.55 20.49
N GLU A 722 49.79 24.13 20.01
CA GLU A 722 50.22 22.85 19.45
C GLU A 722 50.04 21.65 20.41
N ARG A 723 49.81 20.45 19.85
CA ARG A 723 50.77 19.32 19.92
C ARG A 723 50.27 18.08 19.19
N GLU A 724 51.15 17.60 18.32
CA GLU A 724 51.11 16.36 17.54
C GLU A 724 51.83 15.21 18.33
N PRO A 725 52.06 13.98 17.79
CA PRO A 725 51.37 12.76 18.20
C PRO A 725 52.33 11.61 18.65
N ALA A 726 51.78 10.48 19.14
CA ALA A 726 52.47 9.17 19.17
C ALA A 726 51.41 8.05 19.26
N LYS A 727 51.14 7.23 18.23
CA LYS A 727 51.90 6.10 17.66
C LYS A 727 52.16 4.90 18.60
N GLU A 728 51.88 3.72 18.03
CA GLU A 728 52.25 2.34 18.41
C GLU A 728 51.41 1.68 19.52
N GLY A 729 50.91 0.45 19.37
CA GLY A 729 51.08 -0.54 18.32
C GLY A 729 50.38 -1.87 18.68
N LEU A 730 50.09 -2.62 17.61
CA LEU A 730 50.04 -4.08 17.49
C LEU A 730 49.23 -4.97 18.46
N ALA A 731 48.27 -5.66 17.83
CA ALA A 731 48.20 -7.11 17.68
C ALA A 731 47.36 -7.95 18.66
N ALA A 732 46.31 -8.52 18.05
CA ALA A 732 46.03 -9.96 17.96
C ALA A 732 45.26 -10.68 19.09
N ASN A 733 44.08 -11.15 18.66
CA ASN A 733 43.64 -12.55 18.70
C ASN A 733 43.02 -13.16 19.98
N ARG A 734 41.79 -13.66 19.75
CA ARG A 734 41.26 -15.01 20.08
C ARG A 734 40.40 -15.22 21.35
N PHE A 735 39.17 -15.64 21.03
CA PHE A 735 38.39 -16.78 21.56
C PHE A 735 37.89 -16.83 23.01
N TYR A 736 36.55 -16.91 23.09
CA TYR A 736 35.71 -17.87 23.79
C TYR A 736 35.97 -18.29 25.26
N SER A 737 34.86 -18.17 26.00
CA SER A 737 34.32 -19.07 27.03
C SER A 737 34.87 -18.96 28.46
N ALA A 738 33.96 -18.76 29.43
CA ALA A 738 33.67 -19.77 30.44
C ALA A 738 32.47 -19.39 31.32
N ILE A 739 31.66 -20.42 31.56
CA ILE A 739 30.48 -20.52 32.42
C ILE A 739 30.90 -20.74 33.89
N ARG A 740 30.16 -20.18 34.86
CA ARG A 740 29.64 -20.81 36.11
C ARG A 740 29.13 -19.70 37.06
N ARG A 741 27.84 -19.62 37.38
CA ARG A 741 27.04 -20.36 38.40
C ARG A 741 27.51 -20.17 39.86
N SER A 742 26.70 -19.43 40.62
CA SER A 742 26.16 -19.76 41.96
C SER A 742 25.15 -18.66 42.33
N ASN A 743 23.84 -18.89 42.24
CA ASN A 743 22.97 -19.28 43.38
C ASN A 743 23.38 -18.65 44.72
N ASP A 744 22.53 -17.75 45.25
CA ASP A 744 21.65 -18.11 46.36
C ASP A 744 20.41 -17.21 46.42
N GLN A 745 19.26 -17.87 46.50
CA GLN A 745 17.91 -17.35 46.77
C GLN A 745 17.69 -17.25 48.29
N TYR A 746 16.74 -16.42 48.71
CA TYR A 746 15.58 -16.76 49.58
C TYR A 746 14.71 -15.48 49.70
N HIS A 747 13.55 -15.40 49.01
CA HIS A 747 12.16 -15.56 49.53
C HIS A 747 11.84 -14.72 50.79
N SER A 748 10.76 -13.94 50.92
CA SER A 748 9.33 -14.18 50.63
C SER A 748 8.52 -12.85 50.68
N GLN A 749 7.62 -12.56 49.73
CA GLN A 749 6.13 -12.59 49.84
C GLN A 749 5.41 -11.82 50.98
N HIS A 750 4.45 -10.98 50.55
CA HIS A 750 3.10 -10.69 51.06
C HIS A 750 2.76 -9.41 51.88
N SER A 751 1.64 -8.80 51.42
CA SER A 751 0.58 -8.03 52.14
C SER A 751 0.82 -6.52 52.33
N GLN A 752 0.15 -5.63 51.58
CA GLN A 752 -1.20 -5.03 51.78
C GLN A 752 -1.31 -3.97 52.90
N ALA A 753 -1.86 -2.83 52.47
CA ALA A 753 -2.68 -1.83 53.19
C ALA A 753 -2.02 -0.73 54.04
N ASP A 754 -2.38 0.51 53.67
CA ASP A 754 -2.30 1.78 54.42
C ASP A 754 -2.80 1.69 55.87
N PRO A 755 -2.33 2.60 56.75
CA PRO A 755 -3.18 3.75 57.09
C PRO A 755 -2.44 5.09 57.21
N SER A 756 -3.23 6.14 56.97
CA SER A 756 -2.99 7.56 57.05
C SER A 756 -2.80 8.12 58.47
N ASP A 757 -2.38 9.41 58.50
CA ASP A 757 -2.67 10.46 59.50
C ASP A 757 -1.73 10.60 60.72
N ILE A 758 -1.22 11.78 61.19
CA ILE A 758 -1.49 13.24 61.08
C ILE A 758 -0.54 13.93 62.15
N PRO A 759 -0.21 15.25 62.22
CA PRO A 759 0.22 16.27 61.25
C PRO A 759 1.36 17.22 61.80
N GLU A 760 1.62 18.32 61.06
CA GLU A 760 2.05 19.69 61.49
C GLU A 760 3.34 19.97 62.28
N GLN A 761 4.23 20.77 61.66
CA GLN A 761 4.72 22.12 62.07
C GLN A 761 5.89 22.48 61.13
N ALA A 762 6.13 23.68 60.61
CA ALA A 762 5.71 25.02 60.98
C ALA A 762 5.76 25.94 59.74
N SER A 763 4.92 26.98 59.72
CA SER A 763 5.11 28.17 58.89
C SER A 763 6.08 29.11 59.58
N ASP A 764 6.99 29.72 58.83
CA ASP A 764 7.48 31.06 59.15
C ASP A 764 7.60 31.89 57.89
N LEU A 765 7.15 33.13 58.06
CA LEU A 765 7.10 34.23 57.12
C LEU A 765 8.38 35.08 57.23
N PHE A 766 8.59 35.89 56.18
CA PHE A 766 9.21 37.22 56.20
C PHE A 766 10.71 37.41 55.86
N GLU A 767 10.90 38.21 54.79
CA GLU A 767 12.02 39.10 54.34
C GLU A 767 12.25 38.84 52.83
N ALA A 768 11.83 39.65 51.86
CA ALA A 768 11.67 41.11 51.72
C ALA A 768 12.97 41.92 51.92
N GLN A 769 13.30 42.65 50.83
CA GLN A 769 14.13 43.86 50.72
C GLN A 769 15.65 43.67 50.59
N MET A 770 16.22 44.00 49.42
CA MET A 770 16.49 45.35 48.87
C MET A 770 17.70 46.01 49.52
N ASP A 771 18.69 46.34 48.68
CA ASP A 771 19.46 47.60 48.63
C ASP A 771 20.70 47.37 47.75
N MET A 772 21.12 48.21 46.78
CA MET A 772 20.92 49.64 46.52
C MET A 772 21.04 49.91 45.00
N ILE A 773 20.14 50.66 44.36
CA ILE A 773 20.06 52.14 44.23
C ILE A 773 21.21 52.77 43.41
N ASN A 774 20.87 53.19 42.18
CA ASN A 774 20.93 54.58 41.68
C ASN A 774 20.33 54.62 40.26
N LEU A 775 19.12 55.17 40.03
CA LEU A 775 18.80 56.59 39.79
C LEU A 775 19.39 57.16 38.48
N ALA A 776 18.52 57.92 37.79
CA ALA A 776 18.70 58.72 36.55
C ALA A 776 18.38 57.95 35.25
N ASN A 777 17.37 58.27 34.43
CA ASN A 777 16.65 59.53 34.15
C ASN A 777 15.24 59.21 33.59
N ASN A 778 14.16 59.76 34.17
CA ASN A 778 13.39 60.91 33.67
C ASN A 778 12.91 60.79 32.19
N ALA A 779 11.64 60.46 31.92
CA ALA A 779 10.44 61.33 31.88
C ALA A 779 10.00 61.58 30.40
N PRO A 780 8.74 62.00 30.13
CA PRO A 780 7.93 61.55 28.99
C PRO A 780 7.76 62.62 27.89
N GLY A 781 7.24 62.22 26.72
CA GLY A 781 6.96 63.14 25.61
C GLY A 781 5.68 62.78 24.85
N ILE A 782 4.63 63.57 25.11
CA ILE A 782 3.39 63.71 24.33
C ILE A 782 3.59 64.85 23.32
N MET A 783 2.94 64.78 22.15
CA MET A 783 2.37 65.84 21.27
C MET A 783 2.41 65.33 19.80
N GLU A 784 1.27 65.04 19.16
CA GLU A 784 0.25 65.90 18.51
C GLU A 784 0.63 66.42 17.11
N ASP A 785 -0.17 65.94 16.13
CA ASP A 785 -0.67 66.52 14.86
C ASP A 785 0.24 67.18 13.80
N GLU A 786 0.14 66.71 12.54
CA GLU A 786 -0.46 67.51 11.45
C GLU A 786 -0.80 66.66 10.19
N PHE A 787 -1.77 67.13 9.43
CA PHE A 787 -2.67 66.45 8.48
C PHE A 787 -2.48 67.05 7.07
N ASP A 788 -2.42 66.26 5.99
CA ASP A 788 -3.16 66.45 4.71
C ASP A 788 -2.84 65.35 3.66
N PRO A 789 -3.68 65.12 2.62
CA PRO A 789 -4.17 63.79 2.27
C PRO A 789 -3.85 63.45 0.81
N THR A 790 -4.26 62.25 0.39
CA THR A 790 -4.71 61.82 -0.96
C THR A 790 -4.14 60.46 -1.33
N ASP A 791 -4.98 59.72 -2.06
CA ASP A 791 -4.76 58.44 -2.74
C ASP A 791 -4.94 57.13 -1.98
N ASP A 792 -6.23 56.78 -1.89
CA ASP A 792 -6.85 55.61 -2.52
C ASP A 792 -6.28 54.19 -2.27
N LEU A 793 -7.09 53.45 -1.50
CA LEU A 793 -7.58 52.09 -1.74
C LEU A 793 -6.59 50.91 -1.88
N SER A 794 -6.83 49.92 -1.00
CA SER A 794 -6.39 48.51 -0.99
C SER A 794 -5.11 48.15 -0.21
N ARG A 795 -5.16 48.29 1.12
CA ARG A 795 -4.31 47.49 2.03
C ARG A 795 -4.95 46.14 2.31
N ASP A 796 -4.47 45.11 1.62
CA ASP A 796 -4.51 43.72 2.06
C ASP A 796 -3.86 43.63 3.45
N LYS A 797 -4.64 43.27 4.47
CA LYS A 797 -4.08 42.92 5.79
C LYS A 797 -3.22 41.66 5.59
N PRO A 798 -2.02 41.56 6.19
CA PRO A 798 -1.26 40.32 6.16
C PRO A 798 -2.11 39.24 6.84
N LYS A 799 -2.58 38.27 6.05
CA LYS A 799 -3.26 37.06 6.55
C LYS A 799 -2.26 36.34 7.46
N ARG A 800 -2.40 36.54 8.77
CA ARG A 800 -1.70 35.75 9.80
C ARG A 800 -1.91 34.28 9.47
N THR A 801 -0.82 33.59 9.13
CA THR A 801 -0.84 32.17 8.85
C THR A 801 -0.91 31.45 10.20
N ILE A 802 -2.00 30.74 10.46
CA ILE A 802 -2.21 30.01 11.72
C ILE A 802 -1.67 28.58 11.52
N HIS A 803 -0.76 28.15 12.39
CA HIS A 803 -0.17 26.80 12.34
C HIS A 803 -1.03 25.83 13.18
N ALA A 804 -1.28 24.61 12.69
CA ALA A 804 -2.07 23.58 13.41
C ALA A 804 -1.53 23.25 14.82
N SER A 805 -0.23 23.41 15.04
CA SER A 805 0.41 23.27 16.36
C SER A 805 -0.03 24.33 17.38
N GLN A 806 -0.58 25.47 16.95
CA GLN A 806 -1.14 26.49 17.83
C GLN A 806 -2.47 26.06 18.46
N PHE A 807 -3.18 25.08 17.86
CA PHE A 807 -4.44 24.54 18.37
C PHE A 807 -4.31 23.13 18.97
N SER A 808 -3.09 22.59 19.08
CA SER A 808 -2.83 21.21 19.57
C SER A 808 -3.65 20.12 18.85
N LEU A 809 -3.93 20.32 17.55
CA LEU A 809 -4.71 19.38 16.73
C LEU A 809 -3.80 18.24 16.23
N HIS A 810 -4.22 16.99 16.46
CA HIS A 810 -3.47 15.77 16.12
C HIS A 810 -3.96 15.11 14.83
N PHE A 811 -5.16 15.47 14.34
CA PHE A 811 -5.83 14.82 13.21
C PHE A 811 -4.92 14.70 11.99
N GLY A 812 -4.03 15.67 11.73
CA GLY A 812 -3.14 15.62 10.58
C GLY A 812 -2.20 14.41 10.56
N ARG A 813 -1.60 14.08 11.71
CA ARG A 813 -0.78 12.86 11.86
C ARG A 813 -1.63 11.59 11.83
N LEU A 814 -2.83 11.65 12.42
CA LEU A 814 -3.72 10.49 12.57
C LEU A 814 -4.45 10.11 11.26
N LEU A 815 -4.60 11.06 10.34
CA LEU A 815 -5.14 10.85 9.00
C LEU A 815 -4.09 10.38 8.00
N ALA A 816 -2.83 10.79 8.18
CA ALA A 816 -1.74 10.51 7.26
C ALA A 816 -1.28 9.03 7.31
N PRO A 817 -0.79 8.51 6.17
CA PRO A 817 -0.10 7.22 6.14
C PRO A 817 1.14 7.25 7.05
N PHE A 818 1.57 6.07 7.51
CA PHE A 818 2.88 5.90 8.13
C PHE A 818 4.01 6.16 7.13
N THR A 819 5.09 6.75 7.63
CA THR A 819 6.37 6.83 6.91
C THR A 819 7.08 5.48 7.00
N MET A 820 7.24 4.79 5.87
CA MET A 820 7.85 3.46 5.84
C MET A 820 9.36 3.53 5.51
N THR A 821 10.09 2.51 5.93
CA THR A 821 11.41 2.14 5.41
C THR A 821 11.29 1.16 4.24
N ARG A 822 12.38 0.95 3.47
CA ARG A 822 12.43 -0.07 2.39
C ARG A 822 11.99 -1.45 2.87
N SER A 823 12.53 -1.89 4.00
CA SER A 823 12.25 -3.21 4.57
C SER A 823 10.80 -3.36 5.01
N GLU A 824 10.20 -2.32 5.59
CA GLU A 824 8.77 -2.32 5.93
C GLU A 824 7.90 -2.33 4.68
N ALA A 825 8.29 -1.60 3.63
CA ALA A 825 7.57 -1.59 2.35
C ALA A 825 7.63 -2.96 1.68
N PHE A 826 8.80 -3.61 1.65
CA PHE A 826 8.91 -4.99 1.18
C PHE A 826 8.13 -6.00 2.05
N ALA A 827 8.14 -5.86 3.38
CA ALA A 827 7.33 -6.72 4.25
C ALA A 827 5.83 -6.59 3.95
N CYS A 828 5.36 -5.37 3.73
CA CYS A 828 3.99 -5.08 3.31
C CYS A 828 3.68 -5.73 1.94
N ILE A 829 4.54 -5.54 0.93
CA ILE A 829 4.38 -6.17 -0.40
C ILE A 829 4.37 -7.69 -0.30
N ILE A 830 5.26 -8.31 0.49
CA ILE A 830 5.29 -9.77 0.66
C ILE A 830 3.97 -10.28 1.23
N LEU A 831 3.42 -9.62 2.25
CA LEU A 831 2.13 -9.98 2.83
C LEU A 831 1.00 -9.82 1.80
N LEU A 832 0.98 -8.73 1.06
CA LEU A 832 -0.06 -8.42 0.09
C LEU A 832 0.01 -9.30 -1.17
N GLU A 833 1.20 -9.64 -1.64
CA GLU A 833 1.41 -10.53 -2.79
C GLU A 833 1.13 -11.99 -2.44
N SER A 834 1.47 -12.44 -1.24
CA SER A 834 1.29 -13.86 -0.85
C SER A 834 -0.03 -14.15 -0.15
N GLY A 835 -0.62 -13.15 0.47
CA GLY A 835 -1.79 -13.25 1.33
C GLY A 835 -1.58 -14.01 2.65
N ARG A 836 -0.34 -14.41 2.97
CA ARG A 836 -0.04 -15.24 4.17
C ARG A 836 1.29 -14.97 4.85
N TYR A 837 2.31 -14.50 4.12
CA TYR A 837 3.66 -14.38 4.65
C TYR A 837 3.87 -13.02 5.32
N ASP A 838 3.90 -13.04 6.65
CA ASP A 838 4.17 -11.86 7.48
C ASP A 838 5.64 -11.88 7.96
N VAL A 839 6.54 -11.44 7.09
CA VAL A 839 7.99 -11.49 7.32
C VAL A 839 8.44 -10.27 8.14
N PRO A 840 9.22 -10.45 9.23
CA PRO A 840 9.77 -9.33 9.98
C PRO A 840 10.64 -8.41 9.10
N PRO A 841 10.44 -7.08 9.13
CA PRO A 841 11.22 -6.15 8.31
C PRO A 841 12.75 -6.27 8.48
N GLN A 842 13.23 -6.68 9.65
CA GLN A 842 14.65 -6.83 9.94
C GLN A 842 15.33 -7.89 9.04
N ASN A 843 14.57 -8.88 8.56
CA ASN A 843 15.07 -9.92 7.67
C ASN A 843 15.18 -9.47 6.21
N LEU A 844 14.71 -8.26 5.89
CA LEU A 844 14.59 -7.74 4.51
C LEU A 844 15.55 -6.57 4.22
N THR A 845 16.48 -6.29 5.13
CA THR A 845 17.41 -5.14 5.03
C THR A 845 18.29 -5.18 3.78
N ALA A 846 18.77 -6.37 3.42
CA ALA A 846 19.63 -6.62 2.25
C ALA A 846 18.85 -6.89 0.96
N VAL A 847 17.52 -6.98 1.01
CA VAL A 847 16.71 -7.29 -0.18
C VAL A 847 16.70 -6.07 -1.10
N MET A 848 17.06 -6.29 -2.36
CA MET A 848 17.09 -5.26 -3.41
C MET A 848 15.90 -5.33 -4.36
N ALA A 849 15.34 -6.53 -4.56
CA ALA A 849 14.13 -6.73 -5.35
C ALA A 849 13.38 -8.00 -4.94
N ILE A 850 12.11 -8.09 -5.30
CA ILE A 850 11.25 -9.26 -5.09
C ILE A 850 10.66 -9.68 -6.44
N SER A 851 10.80 -10.96 -6.79
CA SER A 851 10.09 -11.55 -7.93
C SER A 851 8.97 -12.46 -7.43
N SER A 852 7.74 -12.22 -7.90
CA SER A 852 6.55 -13.02 -7.57
C SER A 852 5.60 -13.04 -8.76
N ASN A 853 5.22 -14.23 -9.25
CA ASN A 853 4.34 -14.41 -10.42
C ASN A 853 4.83 -13.64 -11.67
N ASP A 854 4.10 -12.63 -12.12
CA ASP A 854 4.44 -11.75 -13.26
C ASP A 854 4.97 -10.37 -12.82
N SER A 855 5.31 -10.23 -11.54
CA SER A 855 5.71 -8.96 -10.93
C SER A 855 7.16 -8.98 -10.42
N LEU A 856 7.89 -7.91 -10.71
CA LEU A 856 9.15 -7.53 -10.09
C LEU A 856 8.96 -6.24 -9.29
N PHE A 857 9.25 -6.28 -7.99
CA PHE A 857 9.26 -5.13 -7.09
C PHE A 857 10.70 -4.75 -6.81
N ILE A 858 11.14 -3.60 -7.30
CA ILE A 858 12.55 -3.19 -7.32
C ILE A 858 12.71 -1.96 -6.42
N ALA A 859 13.69 -1.96 -5.52
CA ALA A 859 14.00 -0.79 -4.72
C ALA A 859 14.46 0.36 -5.63
N ALA A 860 13.90 1.57 -5.48
CA ALA A 860 14.24 2.72 -6.32
C ALA A 860 15.75 3.01 -6.47
N PRO A 861 16.61 2.84 -5.44
CA PRO A 861 18.06 3.00 -5.59
C PRO A 861 18.72 2.10 -6.65
N MET A 862 18.04 1.05 -7.12
CA MET A 862 18.53 0.16 -8.18
C MET A 862 18.31 0.72 -9.59
N LEU A 863 17.50 1.79 -9.73
CA LEU A 863 17.02 2.33 -11.01
C LEU A 863 17.37 3.81 -11.22
N CYS A 864 18.11 4.44 -10.30
CA CYS A 864 18.40 5.86 -10.34
C CYS A 864 19.91 6.17 -10.43
N SER A 865 20.25 7.41 -10.78
CA SER A 865 21.64 7.88 -10.71
C SER A 865 22.09 7.96 -9.25
N PRO A 866 23.37 7.76 -8.93
CA PRO A 866 23.90 8.05 -7.58
C PRO A 866 23.73 9.53 -7.16
N ALA A 867 23.44 10.43 -8.11
CA ALA A 867 23.07 11.83 -7.84
C ALA A 867 21.66 11.97 -7.24
N ASP A 868 20.77 11.00 -7.46
CA ASP A 868 19.36 11.01 -7.02
C ASP A 868 19.22 10.44 -5.61
N SER A 869 18.41 11.06 -4.73
CA SER A 869 18.12 10.53 -3.39
C SER A 869 16.64 10.14 -3.32
N PRO A 870 16.24 8.99 -3.89
CA PRO A 870 14.86 8.55 -3.79
C PRO A 870 14.46 8.34 -2.31
N PRO A 871 13.21 8.61 -1.92
CA PRO A 871 12.67 8.24 -0.62
C PRO A 871 12.97 6.79 -0.24
N ALA A 872 13.25 6.56 1.04
CA ALA A 872 13.72 5.26 1.52
C ALA A 872 12.74 4.09 1.30
N HIS A 873 11.44 4.35 1.11
CA HIS A 873 10.41 3.33 0.85
C HIS A 873 9.95 3.27 -0.61
N GLU A 874 10.58 4.03 -1.50
CA GLU A 874 10.20 4.04 -2.91
C GLU A 874 10.55 2.70 -3.56
N ILE A 875 9.53 2.05 -4.12
CA ILE A 875 9.62 0.76 -4.80
C ILE A 875 8.94 0.92 -6.15
N HIS A 876 9.58 0.39 -7.18
CA HIS A 876 9.07 0.36 -8.54
C HIS A 876 8.52 -1.02 -8.85
N HIS A 877 7.34 -1.09 -9.45
CA HIS A 877 6.78 -2.33 -9.97
C HIS A 877 6.98 -2.42 -11.47
N VAL A 878 7.46 -3.56 -11.93
CA VAL A 878 7.64 -3.87 -13.34
C VAL A 878 6.99 -5.21 -13.66
N THR A 879 6.29 -5.27 -14.80
CA THR A 879 5.79 -6.56 -15.31
C THR A 879 6.98 -7.36 -15.81
N GLY A 880 7.29 -8.45 -15.14
CA GLY A 880 8.48 -9.25 -15.35
C GLY A 880 8.71 -10.22 -14.20
N ASN A 881 9.61 -11.17 -14.40
CA ASN A 881 9.97 -12.17 -13.39
C ASN A 881 11.33 -12.79 -13.71
N ILE A 882 11.84 -13.60 -12.79
CA ILE A 882 13.11 -14.31 -12.95
C ILE A 882 12.97 -15.75 -13.49
N GLY A 883 11.76 -16.18 -13.84
CA GLY A 883 11.48 -17.53 -14.35
C GLY A 883 11.61 -18.67 -13.33
N GLN A 884 11.61 -18.38 -12.02
CA GLN A 884 11.66 -19.38 -10.96
C GLN A 884 10.34 -19.38 -10.17
N GLY A 885 9.87 -20.56 -9.76
CA GLY A 885 8.64 -20.64 -8.97
C GLY A 885 8.78 -20.12 -7.52
N GLY A 886 7.68 -19.64 -6.94
CA GLY A 886 7.63 -19.04 -5.60
C GLY A 886 8.01 -17.55 -5.59
N MET A 887 8.24 -17.00 -4.40
CA MET A 887 8.66 -15.61 -4.21
C MET A 887 10.16 -15.52 -3.92
N ALA A 888 10.91 -15.01 -4.90
CA ALA A 888 12.35 -14.83 -4.79
C ALA A 888 12.67 -13.45 -4.23
N LEU A 889 13.41 -13.40 -3.13
CA LEU A 889 13.92 -12.19 -2.52
C LEU A 889 15.38 -12.02 -2.92
N LEU A 890 15.65 -11.11 -3.85
CA LEU A 890 16.98 -10.94 -4.43
C LEU A 890 17.87 -10.19 -3.43
N ILE A 891 19.02 -10.77 -3.11
CA ILE A 891 20.03 -10.20 -2.22
C ILE A 891 21.40 -10.15 -2.92
N PRO A 892 22.25 -9.14 -2.66
CA PRO A 892 23.60 -9.08 -3.21
C PRO A 892 24.49 -10.18 -2.63
N PRO A 893 25.58 -10.57 -3.33
CA PRO A 893 26.57 -11.49 -2.81
C PRO A 893 27.29 -10.92 -1.58
N ALA A 894 27.69 -11.79 -0.65
CA ALA A 894 28.37 -11.37 0.58
C ALA A 894 29.71 -10.65 0.33
N GLU A 895 30.44 -11.07 -0.70
CA GLU A 895 31.73 -10.50 -1.10
C GLU A 895 31.73 -10.21 -2.62
N PRO A 896 31.24 -9.04 -3.04
CA PRO A 896 31.30 -8.61 -4.45
C PRO A 896 32.75 -8.56 -4.94
N ARG A 897 33.01 -9.10 -6.14
CA ARG A 897 34.36 -9.19 -6.69
C ARG A 897 34.65 -8.02 -7.62
N VAL A 898 35.90 -7.55 -7.62
CA VAL A 898 36.40 -6.56 -8.58
C VAL A 898 37.51 -7.19 -9.41
N ARG A 899 37.50 -6.98 -10.73
CA ARG A 899 38.55 -7.46 -11.63
C ARG A 899 39.90 -6.93 -11.16
N LYS A 900 40.83 -7.86 -10.96
CA LYS A 900 42.24 -7.52 -10.69
C LYS A 900 42.94 -7.30 -12.02
N SER A 901 43.84 -6.32 -12.08
CA SER A 901 44.77 -6.19 -13.20
C SER A 901 45.64 -7.46 -13.26
N THR A 902 45.62 -8.16 -14.40
CA THR A 902 46.47 -9.33 -14.65
C THR A 902 47.64 -8.92 -15.55
N ASN A 903 48.82 -9.53 -15.35
CA ASN A 903 50.00 -9.26 -16.20
C ASN A 903 49.86 -9.77 -17.65
N GLU A 904 48.71 -10.36 -18.01
CA GLU A 904 48.45 -10.99 -19.30
C GLU A 904 47.69 -10.07 -20.27
N SER A 905 47.12 -8.95 -19.80
CA SER A 905 46.46 -7.95 -20.64
C SER A 905 47.16 -6.60 -20.60
N TRP A 906 47.59 -6.11 -21.77
CA TRP A 906 48.20 -4.78 -21.92
C TRP A 906 47.12 -3.76 -22.21
N HIS A 907 46.72 -2.99 -21.20
CA HIS A 907 45.81 -1.85 -21.36
C HIS A 907 46.61 -0.55 -21.33
N VAL A 908 46.32 0.37 -22.26
CA VAL A 908 46.91 1.71 -22.26
C VAL A 908 46.19 2.54 -21.20
N CYS A 909 46.94 3.01 -20.19
CA CYS A 909 46.46 3.95 -19.16
C CYS A 909 47.20 5.28 -19.33
N ASN A 910 46.49 6.33 -19.76
CA ASN A 910 47.11 7.63 -20.05
C ASN A 910 47.24 8.49 -18.79
N HIS A 911 46.22 8.47 -17.93
CA HIS A 911 46.11 9.33 -16.73
C HIS A 911 46.28 10.82 -17.08
N ASP A 912 45.60 11.27 -18.14
CA ASP A 912 45.66 12.65 -18.59
C ASP A 912 45.06 13.61 -17.53
N PRO A 913 45.59 14.85 -17.40
CA PRO A 913 44.96 15.86 -16.56
C PRO A 913 43.55 16.21 -17.04
N TRP A 914 42.63 16.44 -16.11
CA TRP A 914 41.27 16.84 -16.45
C TRP A 914 41.23 18.23 -17.09
N ASP A 915 40.57 18.34 -18.23
CA ASP A 915 40.44 19.57 -19.02
C ASP A 915 39.27 20.47 -18.58
N GLY A 916 38.53 20.06 -17.54
CA GLY A 916 37.36 20.77 -17.03
C GLY A 916 36.05 20.42 -17.75
N LYS A 917 36.04 19.50 -18.71
CA LYS A 917 34.83 19.10 -19.44
C LYS A 917 34.24 17.78 -18.93
N TYR A 918 32.92 17.69 -19.00
CA TYR A 918 32.15 16.50 -18.64
C TYR A 918 31.70 15.77 -19.91
N THR A 919 32.54 14.86 -20.42
CA THR A 919 32.28 14.09 -21.65
C THR A 919 32.18 12.59 -21.34
N ASP A 920 31.15 11.89 -21.82
CA ASP A 920 31.02 10.45 -21.56
C ASP A 920 32.09 9.64 -22.32
N HIS A 921 33.00 9.01 -21.58
CA HIS A 921 33.95 8.03 -22.13
C HIS A 921 33.54 6.57 -21.85
N PHE A 922 32.45 6.35 -21.11
CA PHE A 922 32.01 5.05 -20.62
C PHE A 922 30.79 4.50 -21.37
N GLY A 923 30.49 4.99 -22.58
CA GLY A 923 29.31 4.63 -23.36
C GLY A 923 29.15 3.13 -23.68
N GLY A 924 30.20 2.32 -23.53
CA GLY A 924 30.16 0.85 -23.64
C GLY A 924 29.81 0.11 -22.34
N THR A 925 29.49 0.83 -21.26
CA THR A 925 29.19 0.26 -19.95
C THR A 925 27.76 -0.27 -19.88
N SER A 926 27.57 -1.45 -19.32
CA SER A 926 26.25 -2.05 -19.09
C SER A 926 26.19 -2.78 -17.75
N LEU A 927 25.00 -2.86 -17.15
CA LEU A 927 24.73 -3.62 -15.93
C LEU A 927 23.99 -4.91 -16.27
N HIS A 928 24.38 -6.02 -15.65
CA HIS A 928 23.80 -7.34 -15.88
C HIS A 928 23.40 -7.99 -14.55
N LEU A 929 22.27 -8.69 -14.56
CA LEU A 929 21.81 -9.48 -13.42
C LEU A 929 22.08 -10.96 -13.68
N SER A 930 22.75 -11.62 -12.73
CA SER A 930 22.95 -13.07 -12.74
C SER A 930 22.69 -13.68 -11.37
N TYR A 931 22.61 -15.01 -11.30
CA TYR A 931 22.28 -15.73 -10.06
C TYR A 931 23.36 -16.78 -9.78
N THR A 932 23.85 -16.86 -8.55
CA THR A 932 24.91 -17.83 -8.17
C THR A 932 24.36 -19.25 -7.97
N GLY A 933 23.03 -19.39 -7.88
CA GLY A 933 22.33 -20.61 -7.51
C GLY A 933 22.17 -20.80 -6.01
N TYR A 934 22.80 -19.96 -5.19
CA TYR A 934 22.61 -19.96 -3.74
C TYR A 934 21.22 -19.42 -3.39
N HIS A 935 20.47 -20.23 -2.65
CA HIS A 935 19.17 -19.85 -2.13
C HIS A 935 18.95 -20.43 -0.73
N ILE A 936 18.29 -19.65 0.12
CA ILE A 936 17.90 -20.08 1.48
C ILE A 936 16.40 -19.88 1.65
N PRO A 937 15.63 -20.91 2.03
CA PRO A 937 14.23 -20.73 2.36
C PRO A 937 14.08 -19.87 3.63
N LEU A 938 13.11 -18.95 3.63
CA LEU A 938 12.75 -18.24 4.85
C LEU A 938 11.81 -19.10 5.70
N ASP A 939 12.05 -19.14 7.02
CA ASP A 939 11.14 -19.81 7.94
C ASP A 939 9.85 -18.99 8.09
N VAL A 940 8.79 -19.51 7.47
CA VAL A 940 7.43 -18.96 7.51
C VAL A 940 6.50 -19.77 8.41
N GLY A 941 7.07 -20.63 9.27
CA GLY A 941 6.32 -21.40 10.26
C GLY A 941 5.61 -22.65 9.70
N THR A 942 5.78 -22.99 8.43
CA THR A 942 5.28 -24.25 7.84
C THR A 942 6.39 -25.31 7.85
N ARG A 943 6.05 -26.54 8.29
CA ARG A 943 6.98 -27.68 8.33
C ARG A 943 6.47 -28.83 7.48
N GLY A 944 7.39 -29.48 6.76
CA GLY A 944 7.13 -30.74 6.04
C GLY A 944 6.59 -30.58 4.61
N GLU A 945 6.32 -29.36 4.14
CA GLU A 945 6.04 -29.10 2.73
C GLU A 945 7.30 -29.33 1.88
N GLN A 946 7.15 -29.89 0.67
CA GLN A 946 8.30 -30.19 -0.19
C GLN A 946 8.88 -28.96 -0.87
N ASP A 947 8.03 -27.99 -1.15
CA ASP A 947 8.35 -26.78 -1.88
C ASP A 947 8.49 -25.60 -0.93
N TRP A 948 9.64 -24.93 -0.94
CA TRP A 948 9.77 -23.62 -0.30
C TRP A 948 8.97 -22.61 -1.12
N GLU A 949 8.20 -21.74 -0.49
CA GLU A 949 7.41 -20.77 -1.24
C GLU A 949 8.01 -19.37 -1.25
N ILE A 950 8.86 -19.06 -0.27
CA ILE A 950 9.59 -17.81 -0.15
C ILE A 950 11.04 -18.10 0.26
N TYR A 951 11.97 -17.40 -0.37
CA TYR A 951 13.40 -17.70 -0.25
C TYR A 951 14.24 -16.48 -0.62
N LEU A 952 15.41 -16.39 0.00
CA LEU A 952 16.47 -15.47 -0.41
C LEU A 952 17.23 -16.07 -1.58
N LEU A 953 17.49 -15.28 -2.62
CA LEU A 953 18.24 -15.67 -3.81
C LEU A 953 19.44 -14.73 -3.98
N GLU A 954 20.64 -15.27 -3.90
CA GLU A 954 21.85 -14.49 -4.16
C GLU A 954 21.93 -14.12 -5.65
N SER A 955 21.87 -12.83 -5.89
CA SER A 955 21.72 -12.22 -7.20
C SER A 955 22.85 -11.20 -7.37
N VAL A 956 23.70 -11.44 -8.37
CA VAL A 956 24.89 -10.64 -8.65
C VAL A 956 24.55 -9.59 -9.68
N VAL A 957 24.73 -8.32 -9.30
CA VAL A 957 24.71 -7.19 -10.24
C VAL A 957 26.14 -6.95 -10.70
N SER A 958 26.43 -7.21 -11.97
CA SER A 958 27.76 -7.01 -12.54
C SER A 958 27.80 -5.85 -13.53
N VAL A 959 28.90 -5.11 -13.54
CA VAL A 959 29.21 -4.12 -14.57
C VAL A 959 30.12 -4.73 -15.63
N HIS A 960 29.77 -4.49 -16.89
CA HIS A 960 30.51 -4.94 -18.07
C HIS A 960 30.88 -3.76 -18.95
N GLU A 961 32.09 -3.79 -19.51
CA GLU A 961 32.58 -2.86 -20.52
C GLU A 961 32.70 -3.60 -21.86
N GLN A 962 31.90 -3.20 -22.86
CA GLN A 962 31.88 -3.86 -24.18
C GLN A 962 31.69 -5.39 -24.10
N GLY A 963 30.93 -5.86 -23.12
CA GLY A 963 30.65 -7.28 -22.87
C GLY A 963 31.60 -7.96 -21.88
N GLU A 964 32.76 -7.38 -21.58
CA GLU A 964 33.73 -7.94 -20.64
C GLU A 964 33.43 -7.55 -19.19
N TRP A 965 33.46 -8.53 -18.28
CA TRP A 965 33.18 -8.30 -16.86
C TRP A 965 34.24 -7.42 -16.20
N VAL A 966 33.79 -6.44 -15.39
CA VAL A 966 34.65 -5.50 -14.65
C VAL A 966 34.54 -5.69 -13.14
N ALA A 967 33.34 -5.71 -12.58
CA ALA A 967 33.12 -5.87 -11.15
C ALA A 967 31.67 -6.28 -10.81
N ASP A 968 31.48 -6.83 -9.63
CA ASP A 968 30.19 -7.04 -8.98
C ASP A 968 29.91 -5.85 -8.04
N LEU A 969 28.64 -5.45 -7.95
CA LEU A 969 28.22 -4.23 -7.26
C LEU A 969 27.28 -4.55 -6.09
N ASP A 970 27.54 -3.95 -4.93
CA ASP A 970 26.57 -3.82 -3.83
C ASP A 970 26.02 -2.39 -3.80
N ILE A 971 25.02 -2.17 -4.66
CA ILE A 971 24.43 -0.85 -4.91
C ILE A 971 23.80 -0.26 -3.64
N LEU A 972 23.04 -1.07 -2.89
CA LEU A 972 22.33 -0.59 -1.70
C LEU A 972 23.31 -0.13 -0.62
N LYS A 973 24.37 -0.91 -0.36
CA LYS A 973 25.40 -0.54 0.61
C LYS A 973 26.18 0.68 0.16
N ALA A 974 26.48 0.79 -1.13
CA ALA A 974 27.17 1.95 -1.70
C ALA A 974 26.37 3.24 -1.51
N LEU A 975 25.09 3.24 -1.91
CA LEU A 975 24.25 4.44 -1.87
C LEU A 975 23.86 4.88 -0.45
N GLN A 976 23.92 3.96 0.53
CA GLN A 976 23.69 4.25 1.94
C GLN A 976 24.97 4.62 2.70
N SER A 977 26.14 4.58 2.04
CA SER A 977 27.42 4.80 2.70
C SER A 977 27.62 6.30 3.01
N PRO A 978 28.16 6.64 4.20
CA PRO A 978 28.58 8.01 4.49
C PRO A 978 29.76 8.48 3.63
N LEU A 979 30.41 7.58 2.89
CA LEU A 979 31.47 7.89 1.94
C LEU A 979 30.95 8.39 0.58
N LEU A 980 29.63 8.33 0.35
CA LEU A 980 29.01 8.94 -0.82
C LEU A 980 28.64 10.40 -0.51
N LEU A 981 29.30 11.33 -1.18
CA LEU A 981 29.08 12.77 -1.02
C LEU A 981 28.57 13.35 -2.32
N ARG A 982 27.61 14.28 -2.23
CA ARG A 982 27.04 14.95 -3.41
C ARG A 982 27.46 16.40 -3.41
N ILE A 983 28.11 16.82 -4.49
CA ILE A 983 28.47 18.22 -4.66
C ILE A 983 27.20 18.96 -5.09
N PRO A 984 26.72 19.96 -4.31
CA PRO A 984 25.52 20.71 -4.67
C PRO A 984 25.70 21.43 -6.02
N PRO A 985 24.61 21.66 -6.76
CA PRO A 985 24.67 22.49 -7.97
C PRO A 985 25.19 23.89 -7.65
N GLY A 986 25.88 24.53 -8.59
CA GLY A 986 26.25 25.94 -8.44
C GLY A 986 25.00 26.82 -8.31
N GLN A 987 24.97 27.76 -7.36
CA GLN A 987 23.83 28.67 -7.16
C GLN A 987 23.53 29.54 -8.40
N GLU A 988 22.25 29.90 -8.57
CA GLU A 988 21.57 30.48 -9.74
C GLU A 988 22.22 31.66 -10.50
N GLN A 989 21.76 31.80 -11.76
CA GLN A 989 21.88 32.89 -12.74
C GLN A 989 23.30 33.38 -13.08
N VAL A 990 23.94 32.64 -14.00
CA VAL A 990 25.13 33.07 -14.73
C VAL A 990 24.72 33.84 -15.99
N SER A 991 25.46 34.88 -16.36
CA SER A 991 25.22 35.62 -17.61
C SER A 991 25.47 34.72 -18.84
N PRO A 992 24.79 34.91 -20.00
CA PRO A 992 24.98 34.06 -21.19
C PRO A 992 26.42 34.04 -21.74
N GLU A 993 27.26 34.99 -21.33
CA GLU A 993 28.67 35.09 -21.70
C GLU A 993 29.58 34.24 -20.78
N ASP A 994 29.15 34.00 -19.54
CA ASP A 994 29.87 33.22 -18.53
C ASP A 994 29.46 31.72 -18.52
N GLU A 995 28.26 31.38 -19.00
CA GLU A 995 27.84 29.98 -19.27
C GLU A 995 28.82 29.26 -20.23
N LYS A 996 29.40 29.99 -21.20
CA LYS A 996 30.39 29.44 -22.14
C LYS A 996 31.74 29.10 -21.51
N LYS A 997 31.99 29.51 -20.25
CA LYS A 997 33.26 29.30 -19.54
C LYS A 997 33.17 28.29 -18.40
N GLY A 998 31.98 27.77 -18.06
CA GLY A 998 31.80 26.72 -17.06
C GLY A 998 32.10 27.14 -15.61
N VAL A 999 31.83 28.40 -15.25
CA VAL A 999 32.13 28.99 -13.93
C VAL A 999 30.85 29.55 -13.29
N CYS A 1000 30.61 29.26 -12.01
CA CYS A 1000 29.44 29.76 -11.28
C CYS A 1000 29.67 31.18 -10.71
N SER A 1001 28.60 31.83 -10.28
CA SER A 1001 28.59 33.21 -9.74
C SER A 1001 29.59 33.44 -8.59
N SER A 1002 29.82 32.42 -7.74
CA SER A 1002 30.80 32.46 -6.65
C SER A 1002 32.26 32.41 -7.11
N HIS A 1003 32.52 32.00 -8.37
CA HIS A 1003 33.86 31.83 -8.93
C HIS A 1003 34.11 32.72 -10.17
N THR A 1004 33.15 33.56 -10.58
CA THR A 1004 33.29 34.52 -11.70
C THR A 1004 34.43 35.52 -11.51
N SER A 1005 34.71 35.92 -10.27
CA SER A 1005 35.79 36.84 -9.89
C SER A 1005 37.21 36.31 -10.18
N LEU A 1006 37.35 35.00 -10.46
CA LEU A 1006 38.63 34.35 -10.76
C LEU A 1006 39.04 34.45 -12.24
N LEU A 1007 38.15 34.92 -13.12
CA LEU A 1007 38.39 34.97 -14.58
C LEU A 1007 39.35 36.09 -15.05
N GLY A 1008 39.80 36.98 -14.14
CA GLY A 1008 40.52 38.21 -14.49
C GLY A 1008 41.91 38.43 -13.85
N GLN A 1009 42.47 37.49 -13.09
CA GLN A 1009 43.78 37.66 -12.42
C GLN A 1009 44.92 36.86 -13.08
N GLU A 1010 46.14 37.42 -13.07
CA GLU A 1010 47.36 36.85 -13.67
C GLU A 1010 47.84 35.51 -13.03
N PRO A 1011 48.67 34.71 -13.73
CA PRO A 1011 48.83 33.25 -13.53
C PRO A 1011 49.63 32.77 -12.31
N VAL A 1012 49.79 33.52 -11.22
CA VAL A 1012 50.86 33.22 -10.24
C VAL A 1012 50.39 32.42 -9.02
N SER A 1013 49.09 32.09 -8.91
CA SER A 1013 48.56 31.11 -7.94
C SER A 1013 47.27 30.45 -8.46
N ARG A 1014 47.32 29.89 -9.67
CA ARG A 1014 46.15 29.27 -10.31
C ARG A 1014 45.72 28.00 -9.56
N VAL A 1015 44.56 28.05 -8.92
CA VAL A 1015 43.70 26.89 -8.64
C VAL A 1015 43.19 26.39 -10.00
N GLY A 1016 43.85 25.42 -10.62
CA GLY A 1016 43.45 24.89 -11.92
C GLY A 1016 42.87 23.47 -11.85
N PRO A 1017 42.07 23.03 -12.84
CA PRO A 1017 41.61 21.64 -12.99
C PRO A 1017 42.75 20.61 -13.20
N ILE A 1018 44.00 21.09 -13.33
CA ILE A 1018 45.22 20.33 -13.62
C ILE A 1018 45.63 19.37 -12.47
N GLU A 1019 45.05 19.50 -11.27
CA GLU A 1019 45.33 18.60 -10.13
C GLU A 1019 44.53 17.29 -10.14
N LEU A 1020 43.49 17.18 -10.98
CA LEU A 1020 42.67 15.97 -11.09
C LEU A 1020 43.08 15.14 -12.32
N VAL A 1021 43.24 13.84 -12.12
CA VAL A 1021 43.46 12.89 -13.22
C VAL A 1021 42.11 12.50 -13.83
N ALA A 1022 41.94 12.68 -15.14
CA ALA A 1022 40.77 12.20 -15.85
C ALA A 1022 40.86 10.69 -16.06
N ILE A 1023 39.83 9.97 -15.63
CA ILE A 1023 39.68 8.53 -15.84
C ILE A 1023 38.67 8.34 -16.96
N GLN A 1024 39.12 7.75 -18.07
CA GLN A 1024 38.34 7.66 -19.30
C GLN A 1024 37.92 6.23 -19.67
N ASN A 1025 38.39 5.22 -18.95
CA ASN A 1025 37.99 3.83 -19.18
C ASN A 1025 38.13 2.99 -17.90
N TRP A 1026 37.59 1.77 -17.91
CA TRP A 1026 37.64 0.91 -16.71
C TRP A 1026 39.04 0.37 -16.40
N ALA A 1027 39.96 0.30 -17.36
CA ALA A 1027 41.34 -0.12 -17.09
C ALA A 1027 42.10 0.94 -16.26
N GLU A 1028 41.98 2.21 -16.63
CA GLU A 1028 42.49 3.34 -15.84
C GLU A 1028 41.82 3.42 -14.47
N TYR A 1029 40.51 3.14 -14.40
CA TYR A 1029 39.79 3.12 -13.14
C TYR A 1029 40.29 2.03 -12.17
N LEU A 1030 40.60 0.84 -12.68
CA LEU A 1030 41.12 -0.26 -11.86
C LEU A 1030 42.60 -0.04 -11.48
N LEU A 1031 43.34 0.74 -12.27
CA LEU A 1031 44.75 1.11 -12.06
C LEU A 1031 44.91 2.60 -11.71
N ARG A 1032 43.97 3.14 -10.91
CA ARG A 1032 43.97 4.56 -10.53
C ARG A 1032 45.28 4.96 -9.83
N PRO A 1033 45.80 6.16 -10.12
CA PRO A 1033 46.94 6.71 -9.39
C PRO A 1033 46.54 7.12 -7.97
N ASP A 1034 47.51 7.27 -7.06
CA ASP A 1034 47.32 7.81 -5.70
C ASP A 1034 47.01 9.33 -5.67
N LEU A 1035 46.55 9.89 -6.80
CA LEU A 1035 46.20 11.29 -6.99
C LEU A 1035 44.67 11.43 -7.03
N PRO A 1036 44.12 12.60 -6.66
CA PRO A 1036 42.71 12.90 -6.89
C PRO A 1036 42.33 12.65 -8.35
N SER A 1037 41.23 11.95 -8.57
CA SER A 1037 40.79 11.58 -9.91
C SER A 1037 39.32 11.91 -10.15
N ILE A 1038 38.97 12.09 -11.42
CA ILE A 1038 37.60 12.32 -11.87
C ILE A 1038 37.22 11.30 -12.95
N VAL A 1039 36.16 10.54 -12.70
CA VAL A 1039 35.54 9.63 -13.66
C VAL A 1039 34.62 10.44 -14.55
N VAL A 1040 34.93 10.48 -15.84
CA VAL A 1040 34.21 11.30 -16.81
C VAL A 1040 33.14 10.45 -17.52
N ALA A 1041 31.98 10.30 -16.88
CA ALA A 1041 30.85 9.45 -17.29
C ALA A 1041 29.54 10.26 -17.40
N SER A 1042 29.64 11.46 -17.97
CA SER A 1042 28.53 12.42 -18.02
C SER A 1042 27.30 11.85 -18.72
N SER A 1043 26.13 12.02 -18.12
CA SER A 1043 24.86 11.46 -18.64
C SER A 1043 24.80 9.93 -18.76
N ASN A 1044 25.76 9.21 -18.17
CA ASN A 1044 25.82 7.75 -18.13
C ASN A 1044 25.65 7.26 -16.70
N TRP A 1045 24.40 7.24 -16.23
CA TRP A 1045 24.09 6.91 -14.84
C TRP A 1045 24.55 5.50 -14.42
N GLN A 1046 24.60 4.54 -15.35
CA GLN A 1046 25.06 3.17 -15.08
C GLN A 1046 26.56 3.14 -14.76
N ALA A 1047 27.36 3.87 -15.55
CA ALA A 1047 28.78 4.03 -15.29
C ALA A 1047 29.05 4.82 -14.01
N GLN A 1048 28.30 5.91 -13.76
CA GLN A 1048 28.39 6.67 -12.53
C GLN A 1048 28.09 5.80 -11.30
N LEU A 1049 27.01 5.01 -11.35
CA LEU A 1049 26.60 4.11 -10.28
C LEU A 1049 27.67 3.04 -10.00
N ALA A 1050 28.17 2.40 -11.05
CA ALA A 1050 29.23 1.40 -10.93
C ALA A 1050 30.51 2.00 -10.34
N ALA A 1051 30.93 3.17 -10.82
CA ALA A 1051 32.12 3.87 -10.32
C ALA A 1051 31.97 4.29 -8.85
N ALA A 1052 30.78 4.69 -8.43
CA ALA A 1052 30.50 5.03 -7.03
C ALA A 1052 30.57 3.78 -6.15
N ALA A 1053 29.90 2.70 -6.57
CA ALA A 1053 29.87 1.44 -5.83
C ALA A 1053 31.26 0.82 -5.67
N ILE A 1054 32.08 0.78 -6.73
CA ILE A 1054 33.43 0.22 -6.64
C ILE A 1054 34.35 1.10 -5.79
N THR A 1055 34.24 2.43 -5.88
CA THR A 1055 35.03 3.36 -5.04
C THR A 1055 34.75 3.13 -3.56
N ILE A 1056 33.48 3.03 -3.18
CA ILE A 1056 33.06 2.82 -1.80
C ILE A 1056 33.45 1.43 -1.31
N ALA A 1057 33.33 0.41 -2.16
CA ALA A 1057 33.77 -0.95 -1.84
C ALA A 1057 35.28 -1.04 -1.55
N GLN A 1058 36.09 -0.16 -2.16
CA GLN A 1058 37.52 -0.01 -1.89
C GLN A 1058 37.83 0.84 -0.64
N GLY A 1059 36.82 1.41 0.02
CA GLY A 1059 36.98 2.26 1.21
C GLY A 1059 37.33 3.72 0.91
N ASN A 1060 37.21 4.14 -0.35
CA ASN A 1060 37.48 5.50 -0.82
C ASN A 1060 36.20 6.37 -0.82
N ALA A 1061 36.36 7.68 -0.78
CA ALA A 1061 35.24 8.63 -0.79
C ALA A 1061 34.82 8.94 -2.24
N ALA A 1062 33.52 8.78 -2.54
CA ALA A 1062 32.95 9.02 -3.87
C ALA A 1062 32.18 10.35 -3.87
N TYR A 1063 32.64 11.31 -4.68
CA TYR A 1063 32.03 12.63 -4.81
C TYR A 1063 31.24 12.69 -6.12
N ILE A 1064 29.91 12.67 -6.03
CA ILE A 1064 29.04 12.79 -7.19
C ILE A 1064 28.97 14.26 -7.60
N VAL A 1065 29.41 14.53 -8.82
CA VAL A 1065 29.41 15.86 -9.44
C VAL A 1065 28.10 16.01 -10.20
N ASN A 1066 27.29 17.00 -9.83
CA ASN A 1066 26.10 17.32 -10.61
C ASN A 1066 26.51 18.00 -11.94
N GLN A 1067 25.74 17.81 -13.01
CA GLN A 1067 26.11 18.27 -14.36
C GLN A 1067 26.32 19.79 -14.44
N ASP A 1068 25.67 20.54 -13.55
CA ASP A 1068 25.75 22.00 -13.48
C ASP A 1068 26.86 22.50 -12.52
N ALA A 1069 27.63 21.61 -11.91
CA ALA A 1069 28.72 21.99 -11.00
C ALA A 1069 29.92 22.52 -11.79
N CYS A 1070 30.41 23.71 -11.42
CA CYS A 1070 31.59 24.29 -12.06
C CYS A 1070 32.87 23.52 -11.66
N CYS A 1071 33.91 23.58 -12.51
CA CYS A 1071 35.16 22.86 -12.27
C CYS A 1071 35.90 23.31 -10.99
N TYR A 1072 35.72 24.56 -10.57
CA TYR A 1072 36.30 25.11 -9.35
C TYR A 1072 35.62 24.57 -8.09
N CYS A 1073 34.30 24.40 -8.08
CA CYS A 1073 33.56 23.75 -6.98
C CYS A 1073 34.05 22.32 -6.76
N VAL A 1074 34.30 21.58 -7.84
CA VAL A 1074 34.84 20.21 -7.76
C VAL A 1074 36.24 20.21 -7.13
N CYS A 1075 37.12 21.09 -7.58
CA CYS A 1075 38.47 21.21 -7.01
C CYS A 1075 38.45 21.63 -5.53
N GLU A 1076 37.57 22.54 -5.15
CA GLU A 1076 37.41 22.99 -3.76
C GLU A 1076 36.89 21.86 -2.86
N ALA A 1077 35.91 21.09 -3.32
CA ALA A 1077 35.38 19.92 -2.61
C ALA A 1077 36.47 18.86 -2.35
N VAL A 1078 37.34 18.61 -3.33
CA VAL A 1078 38.48 17.70 -3.20
C VAL A 1078 39.51 18.20 -2.19
N ARG A 1079 39.82 19.51 -2.15
CA ARG A 1079 40.79 20.07 -1.18
C ARG A 1079 40.27 20.06 0.26
N LYS A 1080 38.97 20.26 0.44
CA LYS A 1080 38.32 20.19 1.77
C LYS A 1080 38.27 18.76 2.32
N ALA A 1081 38.53 17.74 1.49
CA ALA A 1081 38.57 16.36 1.94
C ALA A 1081 39.80 16.08 2.81
N GLN A 1082 39.61 15.33 3.90
CA GLN A 1082 40.70 14.99 4.83
C GLN A 1082 41.81 14.13 4.19
N LYS A 1083 41.50 13.38 3.12
CA LYS A 1083 42.43 12.50 2.39
C LYS A 1083 42.24 12.63 0.88
N PRO A 1084 42.82 13.65 0.23
CA PRO A 1084 42.55 13.96 -1.18
C PRO A 1084 42.91 12.84 -2.16
N GLY A 1085 43.98 12.06 -1.92
CA GLY A 1085 44.34 10.91 -2.77
C GLY A 1085 43.37 9.72 -2.71
N SER A 1086 42.43 9.72 -1.76
CA SER A 1086 41.36 8.71 -1.65
C SER A 1086 40.01 9.22 -2.19
N VAL A 1087 39.99 10.42 -2.79
CA VAL A 1087 38.79 11.04 -3.34
C VAL A 1087 38.67 10.72 -4.82
N VAL A 1088 37.48 10.28 -5.22
CA VAL A 1088 37.14 10.02 -6.61
C VAL A 1088 35.89 10.83 -6.92
N CYS A 1089 36.06 11.84 -7.78
CA CYS A 1089 34.95 12.59 -8.35
C CYS A 1089 34.30 11.77 -9.47
N ILE A 1090 32.98 11.82 -9.60
CA ILE A 1090 32.22 11.09 -10.60
C ILE A 1090 31.27 12.07 -11.25
N SER A 1091 31.51 12.40 -12.52
CA SER A 1091 30.71 13.35 -13.31
C SER A 1091 29.86 12.67 -14.35
#